data_AF-E5Y8H2-F1
#
_entry.id   AF-E5Y8H2-F1
#
_cell.length_a   1.000
_cell.length_b   1.000
_cell.length_c   1.000
_cell.angle_alpha   90.00
_cell.angle_beta   90.00
_cell.angle_gamma   90.00
#
_symmetry.space_group_name_H-M   'P 1'
#
loop_
_entity.id
_entity.type
_entity.pdbx_description
1 polymer ?
#
loop_
_entity_poly.entity_id
_entity_poly.type
_entity_poly.pdbx_seq_one_letter_code
_entity_poly.pdbx_strand_id
1 'polypeptide(L)'
;MTKRMIAAQLSVGALLLVLVALMESYTGWDTAAQRLWFDSATHEWVVSNELHARLAWFFYDGPKILLVVLGIACVAGVLGGARWNLPPECRRGCLLLLLSLAFVPMLLGGAKQFTNVYCPKQIEEFGGEYVHQGVLECRNPANEGRSPGRCFPAGHASGGFALMMLFFCFRSRRDRWAGLGAGLIAGWGMGFYQMLRGQHFLSHTLFTMIGAWMIILLVTWALRGFSLNKLVSINICPAVLPRLSRNRNSSCVTTRSPNRIFSFKRGFIMYAFLDAVRYLVRRLLPFIGIYFFAELTELSILALRESSNLHLSLKGFLVSFPVWVGTTMVSCLFSILPVLAYLLLLPRKWHGGRWDRRLSILFFFLFTAGHLFEEVAELLFWDEFTSRFNFVAVDYLVYTNEVIGNISQSYPVALFLGGITVAAGVITLLARRWLSTVRTVPRLLMRFAGAALLVLCACSLNMVNFMDISEDTGDRYLTELSKDGLYSLFHAFFSNELSYNDFYLTRPDADTVATLAPLMASDARRVGDPASLAYEVAPHEKEIRANVVIVLMESMGSEFFSEFRDDGQKLTPELEKLASESLYFSHVYSTGTRTVRGIEALTLARPPLPGMPIVRLQGNDNLRGIWSVFRERGYDTKWIYGGYGYFDNMNAYFSGNGFTVVDRTVMQPEEITFSNIWGVCDENLFARAIKEADASHAAGKPFFNFVLTTSNHRPYTYPDGKISIPSKSGRNGGVMYADYSIGKFMEEARKHPWFDDTVFVFVADHGASSSGREEIKQGNHHIPLIIYAPKFIKPERHDQPISQIDAVPTLLSLLHFKYTGEFYGTNALDRDYVSRLFLSNYQKLAYVKGNEMVIMRPVRGVHFYRDGQQIGSAEAAKPQDRVKAPDASLQQVLDEGISYYQHSARWREFLKE
;
A
#
# COMPACT_ATOMS: atom_id res chain seq x y z
N MET A 1 44.15 18.85 -8.53
CA MET A 1 44.40 17.46 -8.99
C MET A 1 44.17 17.39 -10.51
N THR A 2 44.99 16.65 -11.26
CA THR A 2 45.03 16.68 -12.75
C THR A 2 44.07 15.64 -13.36
N LYS A 3 43.78 15.73 -14.67
CA LYS A 3 42.95 14.72 -15.38
C LYS A 3 43.55 13.32 -15.27
N ARG A 4 44.87 13.21 -15.44
CA ARG A 4 45.61 11.94 -15.28
C ARG A 4 45.45 11.38 -13.87
N MET A 5 45.50 12.23 -12.83
CA MET A 5 45.28 11.77 -11.45
C MET A 5 43.85 11.29 -11.19
N ILE A 6 42.83 11.93 -11.76
CA ILE A 6 41.45 11.40 -11.63
C ILE A 6 41.33 10.06 -12.34
N ALA A 7 41.80 9.98 -13.60
CA ALA A 7 41.71 8.73 -14.36
C ALA A 7 42.44 7.59 -13.62
N ALA A 8 43.65 7.85 -13.11
CA ALA A 8 44.39 6.90 -12.30
C ALA A 8 43.62 6.47 -11.04
N GLN A 9 43.02 7.40 -10.31
CA GLN A 9 42.22 7.05 -9.12
C GLN A 9 40.91 6.33 -9.45
N LEU A 10 40.28 6.63 -10.59
CA LEU A 10 39.10 5.88 -11.05
C LEU A 10 39.48 4.46 -11.46
N SER A 11 40.61 4.26 -12.13
CA SER A 11 41.12 2.93 -12.49
C SER A 11 41.52 2.13 -11.25
N VAL A 12 42.24 2.74 -10.31
CA VAL A 12 42.59 2.11 -9.03
C VAL A 12 41.34 1.82 -8.20
N GLY A 13 40.40 2.76 -8.12
CA GLY A 13 39.13 2.57 -7.43
C GLY A 13 38.32 1.42 -8.03
N ALA A 14 38.22 1.32 -9.35
CA ALA A 14 37.53 0.22 -10.02
C ALA A 14 38.18 -1.13 -9.70
N LEU A 15 39.52 -1.20 -9.73
CA LEU A 15 40.25 -2.40 -9.34
C LEU A 15 40.02 -2.77 -7.86
N LEU A 16 39.98 -1.78 -6.97
CA LEU A 16 39.68 -2.00 -5.56
C LEU A 16 38.23 -2.43 -5.32
N LEU A 17 37.25 -1.91 -6.05
CA LEU A 17 35.86 -2.37 -5.96
C LEU A 17 35.72 -3.84 -6.39
N VAL A 18 36.37 -4.22 -7.49
CA VAL A 18 36.43 -5.62 -7.94
C VAL A 18 37.11 -6.49 -6.89
N LEU A 19 38.23 -6.03 -6.32
CA LEU A 19 38.94 -6.76 -5.27
C LEU A 19 38.08 -6.92 -4.00
N VAL A 20 37.36 -5.88 -3.57
CA VAL A 20 36.45 -5.96 -2.42
C VAL A 20 35.29 -6.91 -2.70
N ALA A 21 34.70 -6.88 -3.90
CA ALA A 21 33.64 -7.82 -4.28
C ALA A 21 34.14 -9.27 -4.34
N LEU A 22 35.35 -9.51 -4.89
CA LEU A 22 35.98 -10.83 -4.89
C LEU A 22 36.30 -11.31 -3.47
N MET A 23 36.79 -10.41 -2.60
CA MET A 23 37.05 -10.74 -1.20
C MET A 23 35.75 -11.08 -0.46
N GLU A 24 34.69 -10.29 -0.62
CA GLU A 24 33.38 -10.55 -0.02
C GLU A 24 32.81 -11.89 -0.47
N SER A 25 32.86 -12.18 -1.78
CA SER A 25 32.20 -13.36 -2.32
C SER A 25 33.00 -14.65 -2.14
N TYR A 26 34.33 -14.58 -2.13
CA TYR A 26 35.18 -15.79 -2.19
C TYR A 26 36.12 -15.96 -0.99
N THR A 27 35.99 -15.12 0.05
CA THR A 27 36.79 -15.25 1.28
C THR A 27 35.91 -15.15 2.52
N GLY A 28 36.30 -15.82 3.62
CA GLY A 28 35.61 -15.72 4.91
C GLY A 28 35.97 -14.48 5.73
N TRP A 29 36.49 -13.42 5.11
CA TRP A 29 37.06 -12.28 5.86
C TRP A 29 35.98 -11.41 6.52
N ASP A 30 34.84 -11.23 5.84
CA ASP A 30 33.71 -10.49 6.39
C ASP A 30 33.09 -11.19 7.59
N THR A 31 32.88 -12.51 7.49
CA THR A 31 32.36 -13.30 8.61
C THR A 31 33.36 -13.35 9.77
N ALA A 32 34.65 -13.51 9.49
CA ALA A 32 35.71 -13.43 10.50
C ALA A 32 35.75 -12.08 11.23
N ALA A 33 35.63 -10.96 10.50
CA ALA A 33 35.57 -9.63 11.08
C ALA A 33 34.29 -9.41 11.91
N GLN A 34 33.18 -10.00 11.47
CA GLN A 34 31.89 -9.82 12.11
C GLN A 34 31.74 -10.61 13.42
N ARG A 35 32.42 -11.76 13.56
CA ARG A 35 32.51 -12.52 14.82
C ARG A 35 33.10 -11.72 15.99
N LEU A 36 33.84 -10.64 15.72
CA LEU A 36 34.35 -9.75 16.77
C LEU A 36 33.25 -8.92 17.45
N TRP A 37 32.09 -8.80 16.80
CA TRP A 37 30.98 -7.92 17.22
C TRP A 37 29.71 -8.70 17.57
N PHE A 38 29.79 -10.03 17.54
CA PHE A 38 28.69 -10.95 17.83
C PHE A 38 29.13 -11.94 18.90
N ASP A 39 28.33 -12.08 19.96
CA ASP A 39 28.54 -13.08 20.98
C ASP A 39 27.75 -14.34 20.63
N SER A 40 28.47 -15.41 20.29
CA SER A 40 27.86 -16.69 19.91
C SER A 40 27.20 -17.44 21.07
N ALA A 41 27.52 -17.11 22.33
CA ALA A 41 26.90 -17.75 23.49
C ALA A 41 25.52 -17.12 23.79
N THR A 42 25.43 -15.78 23.72
CA THR A 42 24.20 -15.03 24.00
C THR A 42 23.35 -14.79 22.75
N HIS A 43 23.91 -15.01 21.55
CA HIS A 43 23.33 -14.64 20.26
C HIS A 43 23.02 -13.14 20.13
N GLU A 44 23.77 -12.31 20.84
CA GLU A 44 23.59 -10.86 20.85
C GLU A 44 24.69 -10.12 20.07
N TRP A 45 24.28 -9.01 19.46
CA TRP A 45 25.20 -8.04 18.86
C TRP A 45 25.66 -7.05 19.91
N VAL A 46 26.90 -6.54 19.79
CA VAL A 46 27.46 -5.52 20.70
C VAL A 46 26.52 -4.31 20.88
N VAL A 47 25.80 -3.91 19.82
CA VAL A 47 24.71 -2.93 19.93
C VAL A 47 23.38 -3.66 19.84
N SER A 48 22.80 -3.93 21.01
CA SER A 48 21.44 -4.47 21.16
C SER A 48 20.37 -3.48 20.69
N ASN A 49 19.13 -3.94 20.52
CA ASN A 49 18.02 -3.06 20.11
C ASN A 49 17.70 -1.98 21.17
N GLU A 50 17.84 -2.30 22.46
CA GLU A 50 17.66 -1.31 23.53
C GLU A 50 18.74 -0.23 23.49
N LEU A 51 20.00 -0.64 23.30
CA LEU A 51 21.11 0.30 23.15
C LEU A 51 20.98 1.11 21.85
N HIS A 52 20.44 0.51 20.79
CA HIS A 52 20.11 1.22 19.55
C HIS A 52 19.11 2.34 19.80
N ALA A 53 18.01 2.11 20.53
CA ALA A 53 17.01 3.14 20.82
C ALA A 53 17.63 4.39 21.49
N ARG A 54 18.68 4.20 22.31
CA ARG A 54 19.39 5.31 22.98
C ARG A 54 20.45 5.97 22.09
N LEU A 55 21.11 5.20 21.21
CA LEU A 55 22.23 5.67 20.38
C LEU A 55 21.83 6.08 18.96
N ALA A 56 20.63 5.72 18.50
CA ALA A 56 20.16 5.96 17.14
C ALA A 56 20.19 7.45 16.79
N TRP A 57 19.81 8.33 17.71
CA TRP A 57 19.88 9.77 17.48
C TRP A 57 21.30 10.25 17.11
N PHE A 58 22.34 9.73 17.77
CA PHE A 58 23.71 10.19 17.57
C PHE A 58 24.37 9.61 16.33
N PHE A 59 24.11 8.34 16.02
CA PHE A 59 24.82 7.61 14.96
C PHE A 59 23.96 7.29 13.74
N TYR A 60 22.66 7.54 13.79
CA TYR A 60 21.71 7.15 12.77
C TYR A 60 20.74 8.28 12.34
N ASP A 61 19.82 8.71 13.21
CA ASP A 61 18.75 9.66 12.84
C ASP A 61 19.24 11.12 12.76
N GLY A 62 19.96 11.58 13.79
CA GLY A 62 20.52 12.93 13.83
C GLY A 62 21.46 13.24 12.66
N PRO A 63 22.44 12.36 12.33
CA PRO A 63 23.28 12.53 11.15
C PRO A 63 22.48 12.63 9.84
N LYS A 64 21.43 11.83 9.65
CA LYS A 64 20.58 11.91 8.45
C LYS A 64 19.87 13.26 8.35
N ILE A 65 19.27 13.72 9.45
CA ILE A 65 18.61 15.03 9.51
C ILE A 65 19.62 16.14 9.19
N LEU A 66 20.82 16.08 9.76
CA LEU A 66 21.87 17.06 9.50
C LEU A 66 22.29 17.10 8.02
N LEU A 67 22.39 15.93 7.36
CA LEU A 67 22.68 15.85 5.93
C LEU A 67 21.55 16.46 5.08
N VAL A 68 20.29 16.25 5.45
CA VAL A 68 19.13 16.87 4.78
C VAL A 68 19.15 18.39 4.94
N VAL A 69 19.35 18.90 6.15
CA VAL A 69 19.46 20.34 6.43
C VAL A 69 20.62 20.95 5.64
N LEU A 70 21.76 20.27 5.57
CA LEU A 70 22.91 20.69 4.78
C LEU A 70 22.61 20.71 3.27
N GLY A 71 21.86 19.72 2.77
CA GLY A 71 21.35 19.69 1.40
C GLY A 71 20.46 20.89 1.08
N ILE A 72 19.48 21.19 1.93
CA ILE A 72 18.59 22.36 1.81
C ILE A 72 19.39 23.66 1.82
N ALA A 73 20.34 23.81 2.74
CA ALA A 73 21.24 24.96 2.79
C ALA A 73 22.07 25.11 1.51
N CYS A 74 22.51 23.99 0.92
CA CYS A 74 23.21 24.00 -0.37
C CYS A 74 22.29 24.40 -1.53
N VAL A 75 21.04 23.93 -1.57
CA VAL A 75 20.03 24.37 -2.56
C VAL A 75 19.82 25.87 -2.47
N ALA A 76 19.60 26.39 -1.26
CA ALA A 76 19.46 27.82 -1.00
C ALA A 76 20.71 28.61 -1.46
N GLY A 77 21.91 28.12 -1.14
CA GLY A 77 23.17 28.73 -1.58
C GLY A 77 23.36 28.74 -3.10
N VAL A 78 22.89 27.70 -3.81
CA VAL A 78 22.95 27.62 -5.29
C VAL A 78 21.94 28.56 -5.96
N LEU A 79 20.69 28.58 -5.46
CA LEU A 79 19.57 29.34 -6.05
C LEU A 79 19.58 30.83 -5.64
N GLY A 80 19.77 31.11 -4.35
CA GLY A 80 19.72 32.45 -3.74
C GLY A 80 21.08 33.13 -3.58
N GLY A 81 22.20 32.41 -3.71
CA GLY A 81 23.54 32.95 -3.42
C GLY A 81 23.97 34.15 -4.25
N ALA A 82 23.36 34.40 -5.42
CA ALA A 82 23.59 35.62 -6.19
C ALA A 82 22.91 36.86 -5.57
N ARG A 83 21.79 36.67 -4.87
CA ARG A 83 21.07 37.72 -4.14
C ARG A 83 21.69 37.99 -2.77
N TRP A 84 22.38 37.00 -2.19
CA TRP A 84 23.04 37.08 -0.88
C TRP A 84 24.55 37.37 -0.96
N ASN A 85 25.08 37.79 -2.11
CA ASN A 85 26.50 38.10 -2.32
C ASN A 85 27.48 36.98 -1.90
N LEU A 86 27.08 35.71 -1.99
CA LEU A 86 27.97 34.59 -1.65
C LEU A 86 29.14 34.50 -2.66
N PRO A 87 30.39 34.27 -2.20
CA PRO A 87 31.53 34.07 -3.07
C PRO A 87 31.24 32.97 -4.10
N PRO A 88 31.63 33.12 -5.37
CA PRO A 88 31.31 32.13 -6.39
C PRO A 88 31.96 30.77 -6.10
N GLU A 89 33.03 30.74 -5.31
CA GLU A 89 33.61 29.50 -4.80
C GLU A 89 32.74 28.79 -3.76
N CYS A 90 32.07 29.53 -2.88
CA CYS A 90 31.08 28.96 -1.95
C CYS A 90 29.91 28.36 -2.72
N ARG A 91 29.39 29.08 -3.72
CA ARG A 91 28.32 28.57 -4.58
C ARG A 91 28.73 27.32 -5.35
N ARG A 92 30.02 27.21 -5.73
CA ARG A 92 30.59 25.98 -6.33
C ARG A 92 30.60 24.85 -5.34
N GLY A 93 31.04 25.12 -4.12
CA GLY A 93 31.07 24.17 -3.02
C GLY A 93 29.68 23.63 -2.73
N CYS A 94 28.66 24.51 -2.63
CA CYS A 94 27.27 24.11 -2.44
C CYS A 94 26.76 23.22 -3.58
N LEU A 95 27.05 23.53 -4.84
CA LEU A 95 26.65 22.69 -5.97
C LEU A 95 27.34 21.32 -5.94
N LEU A 96 28.65 21.28 -5.70
CA LEU A 96 29.41 20.03 -5.61
C LEU A 96 28.90 19.15 -4.48
N LEU A 97 28.69 19.74 -3.30
CA LEU A 97 28.21 19.03 -2.13
C LEU A 97 26.77 18.54 -2.31
N LEU A 98 25.88 19.37 -2.86
CA LEU A 98 24.50 18.97 -3.18
C LEU A 98 24.46 17.78 -4.14
N LEU A 99 25.26 17.81 -5.20
CA LEU A 99 25.33 16.69 -6.15
C LEU A 99 25.91 15.45 -5.50
N SER A 100 26.89 15.58 -4.61
CA SER A 100 27.42 14.44 -3.85
C SER A 100 26.36 13.82 -2.93
N LEU A 101 25.67 14.66 -2.15
CA LEU A 101 24.60 14.26 -1.23
C LEU A 101 23.41 13.60 -1.95
N ALA A 102 23.20 13.91 -3.23
CA ALA A 102 22.20 13.27 -4.07
C ALA A 102 22.72 11.97 -4.72
N PHE A 103 23.83 12.04 -5.46
CA PHE A 103 24.28 10.92 -6.30
C PHE A 103 24.88 9.76 -5.51
N VAL A 104 25.62 10.03 -4.43
CA VAL A 104 26.29 8.97 -3.66
C VAL A 104 25.26 8.06 -2.99
N PRO A 105 24.27 8.56 -2.22
CA PRO A 105 23.26 7.69 -1.61
C PRO A 105 22.32 7.06 -2.62
N MET A 106 21.95 7.76 -3.69
CA MET A 106 21.06 7.21 -4.71
C MET A 106 21.69 6.04 -5.46
N LEU A 107 22.94 6.18 -5.93
CA LEU A 107 23.59 5.12 -6.71
C LEU A 107 23.97 3.92 -5.83
N LEU A 108 24.58 4.17 -4.66
CA LEU A 108 25.03 3.09 -3.78
C LEU A 108 23.88 2.49 -2.96
N GLY A 109 22.96 3.31 -2.49
CA GLY A 109 21.76 2.85 -1.79
C GLY A 109 20.72 2.22 -2.72
N GLY A 110 20.66 2.63 -3.99
CA GLY A 110 19.83 2.00 -5.01
C GLY A 110 20.38 0.67 -5.52
N ALA A 111 21.71 0.53 -5.58
CA ALA A 111 22.36 -0.71 -6.03
C ALA A 111 21.90 -1.95 -5.25
N LYS A 112 21.55 -1.80 -3.96
CA LYS A 112 21.06 -2.89 -3.10
C LYS A 112 19.79 -3.58 -3.58
N GLN A 113 19.01 -2.92 -4.45
CA GLN A 113 17.80 -3.50 -5.05
C GLN A 113 18.12 -4.61 -6.06
N PHE A 114 19.36 -4.64 -6.55
CA PHE A 114 19.84 -5.56 -7.58
C PHE A 114 20.82 -6.59 -7.04
N THR A 115 21.15 -6.51 -5.75
CA THR A 115 21.99 -7.50 -5.07
C THR A 115 21.09 -8.49 -4.33
N ASN A 116 21.53 -9.73 -4.19
CA ASN A 116 20.85 -10.76 -3.38
C ASN A 116 21.65 -11.11 -2.12
N VAL A 117 22.37 -10.13 -1.56
CA VAL A 117 23.28 -10.32 -0.41
C VAL A 117 22.53 -10.06 0.89
N TYR A 118 22.56 -11.03 1.80
CA TYR A 118 21.93 -10.94 3.12
C TYR A 118 22.86 -10.26 4.15
N CYS A 119 22.27 -9.57 5.11
CA CYS A 119 23.05 -8.94 6.18
C CYS A 119 23.56 -9.96 7.19
N PRO A 120 24.64 -9.64 7.94
CA PRO A 120 25.17 -10.58 8.91
C PRO A 120 24.14 -11.13 9.90
N LYS A 121 23.27 -10.28 10.46
CA LYS A 121 22.21 -10.71 11.37
C LYS A 121 21.15 -11.64 10.77
N GLN A 122 21.12 -11.74 9.43
CA GLN A 122 20.17 -12.55 8.67
C GLN A 122 20.76 -13.90 8.29
N ILE A 123 22.08 -14.09 8.34
CA ILE A 123 22.68 -15.37 7.92
C ILE A 123 22.76 -16.38 9.08
N GLU A 124 22.68 -17.67 8.75
CA GLU A 124 22.71 -18.78 9.71
C GLU A 124 23.90 -18.72 10.69
N GLU A 125 25.08 -18.30 10.20
CA GLU A 125 26.29 -18.19 11.01
C GLU A 125 26.15 -17.25 12.23
N PHE A 126 25.25 -16.27 12.17
CA PHE A 126 25.01 -15.30 13.25
C PHE A 126 23.57 -15.35 13.79
N GLY A 127 22.97 -16.55 13.81
CA GLY A 127 21.61 -16.74 14.34
C GLY A 127 20.50 -16.19 13.43
N GLY A 128 20.75 -16.11 12.13
CA GLY A 128 19.76 -15.81 11.11
C GLY A 128 19.23 -17.08 10.41
N GLU A 129 18.41 -16.89 9.39
CA GLU A 129 17.70 -17.99 8.70
C GLU A 129 18.20 -18.23 7.26
N TYR A 130 19.06 -17.35 6.75
CA TYR A 130 19.49 -17.38 5.36
C TYR A 130 20.88 -17.99 5.22
N VAL A 131 21.07 -18.81 4.19
CA VAL A 131 22.42 -19.26 3.85
C VAL A 131 23.18 -18.07 3.27
N HIS A 132 24.41 -17.84 3.75
CA HIS A 132 25.27 -16.77 3.25
C HIS A 132 25.46 -16.90 1.74
N GLN A 133 25.42 -15.76 1.04
CA GLN A 133 25.63 -15.67 -0.40
C GLN A 133 26.34 -14.35 -0.70
N GLY A 134 27.46 -14.44 -1.44
CA GLY A 134 28.24 -13.29 -1.89
C GLY A 134 27.63 -12.55 -3.07
N VAL A 135 28.09 -11.32 -3.32
CA VAL A 135 27.59 -10.45 -4.41
C VAL A 135 27.85 -10.98 -5.82
N LEU A 136 28.92 -11.77 -6.01
CA LEU A 136 29.27 -12.40 -7.29
C LEU A 136 28.74 -13.83 -7.44
N GLU A 137 28.07 -14.34 -6.41
CA GLU A 137 27.53 -15.69 -6.40
C GLU A 137 26.09 -15.72 -6.95
N CYS A 138 25.78 -16.78 -7.71
CA CYS A 138 24.40 -17.06 -8.13
C CYS A 138 23.51 -17.29 -6.90
N ARG A 139 22.19 -17.08 -7.07
CA ARG A 139 21.23 -17.27 -5.99
C ARG A 139 21.35 -18.68 -5.41
N ASN A 140 21.55 -18.77 -4.10
CA ASN A 140 21.66 -20.04 -3.41
C ASN A 140 20.30 -20.75 -3.45
N PRO A 141 20.20 -22.02 -3.90
CA PRO A 141 18.96 -22.79 -3.92
C PRO A 141 18.25 -22.87 -2.57
N ALA A 142 19.00 -22.90 -1.46
CA ALA A 142 18.43 -22.91 -0.11
C ALA A 142 17.67 -21.62 0.24
N ASN A 143 17.90 -20.54 -0.52
CA ASN A 143 17.20 -19.27 -0.39
C ASN A 143 16.11 -19.08 -1.47
N GLU A 144 15.78 -20.09 -2.27
CA GLU A 144 14.66 -20.02 -3.25
C GLU A 144 13.31 -19.92 -2.54
N GLY A 145 12.35 -19.22 -3.15
CA GLY A 145 11.04 -18.93 -2.55
C GLY A 145 11.05 -17.89 -1.42
N ARG A 146 12.22 -17.42 -0.96
CA ARG A 146 12.35 -16.41 0.11
C ARG A 146 12.59 -15.00 -0.42
N SER A 147 12.44 -14.00 0.45
CA SER A 147 12.71 -12.60 0.14
C SER A 147 14.17 -12.35 -0.31
N PRO A 148 14.43 -11.55 -1.37
CA PRO A 148 15.80 -11.20 -1.81
C PRO A 148 16.58 -10.39 -0.75
N GLY A 149 17.85 -10.72 -0.53
CA GLY A 149 18.72 -9.98 0.40
C GLY A 149 19.17 -8.63 -0.16
N ARG A 150 18.95 -7.54 0.59
CA ARG A 150 19.23 -6.15 0.14
C ARG A 150 20.33 -5.45 0.95
N CYS A 151 21.38 -6.18 1.30
CA CYS A 151 22.39 -5.69 2.24
C CYS A 151 23.61 -5.02 1.61
N PHE A 152 23.98 -5.37 0.38
CA PHE A 152 25.17 -4.84 -0.28
C PHE A 152 24.77 -3.82 -1.36
N PRO A 153 25.40 -2.64 -1.47
CA PRO A 153 26.37 -2.02 -0.57
C PRO A 153 25.73 -1.42 0.71
N ALA A 154 26.57 -0.92 1.62
CA ALA A 154 26.15 -0.23 2.85
C ALA A 154 25.50 1.14 2.60
N GLY A 155 24.22 1.13 2.21
CA GLY A 155 23.46 2.33 1.89
C GLY A 155 23.42 3.38 3.02
N HIS A 156 23.42 2.96 4.29
CA HIS A 156 23.37 3.88 5.43
C HIS A 156 24.61 4.78 5.55
N ALA A 157 25.80 4.24 5.25
CA ALA A 157 27.06 4.97 5.36
C ALA A 157 27.30 5.93 4.18
N SER A 158 26.58 5.73 3.08
CA SER A 158 26.75 6.50 1.84
C SER A 158 26.54 8.00 2.03
N GLY A 159 25.58 8.41 2.88
CA GLY A 159 25.33 9.82 3.20
C GLY A 159 26.51 10.49 3.91
N GLY A 160 27.15 9.79 4.85
CA GLY A 160 28.37 10.26 5.51
C GLY A 160 29.54 10.35 4.53
N PHE A 161 29.76 9.31 3.71
CA PHE A 161 30.83 9.31 2.71
C PHE A 161 30.61 10.35 1.60
N ALA A 162 29.37 10.77 1.32
CA ALA A 162 29.09 11.86 0.40
C ALA A 162 29.77 13.18 0.83
N LEU A 163 30.02 13.38 2.13
CA LEU A 163 30.73 14.54 2.67
C LEU A 163 32.24 14.55 2.32
N MET A 164 32.82 13.45 1.85
CA MET A 164 34.20 13.45 1.32
C MET A 164 34.37 14.46 0.16
N MET A 165 33.26 14.91 -0.46
CA MET A 165 33.23 16.01 -1.42
C MET A 165 33.78 17.33 -0.85
N LEU A 166 33.76 17.54 0.47
CA LEU A 166 34.33 18.72 1.13
C LEU A 166 35.82 18.92 0.80
N PHE A 167 36.55 17.83 0.49
CA PHE A 167 37.92 17.89 -0.02
C PHE A 167 38.05 18.76 -1.28
N PHE A 168 37.02 18.78 -2.13
CA PHE A 168 36.96 19.58 -3.37
C PHE A 168 36.31 20.94 -3.16
N CYS A 169 35.56 21.14 -2.07
CA CYS A 169 34.94 22.41 -1.71
C CYS A 169 35.95 23.40 -1.08
N PHE A 170 36.89 22.92 -0.25
CA PHE A 170 37.83 23.78 0.47
C PHE A 170 39.10 24.13 -0.34
N ARG A 171 39.75 25.26 -0.01
CA ARG A 171 40.94 25.77 -0.73
C ARG A 171 42.25 25.45 -0.04
N SER A 172 42.35 25.69 1.26
CA SER A 172 43.59 25.48 2.01
C SER A 172 43.90 23.98 2.10
N ARG A 173 45.19 23.62 2.11
CA ARG A 173 45.58 22.22 2.23
C ARG A 173 45.02 21.61 3.51
N ARG A 174 45.09 22.35 4.62
CA ARG A 174 44.57 21.93 5.94
C ARG A 174 43.07 21.63 5.89
N ASP A 175 42.26 22.55 5.37
CA ASP A 175 40.80 22.42 5.38
C ASP A 175 40.31 21.32 4.44
N ARG A 176 41.03 21.08 3.32
CA ARG A 176 40.70 19.96 2.43
C ARG A 176 40.84 18.61 3.13
N TRP A 177 41.96 18.41 3.81
CA TRP A 177 42.20 17.17 4.56
C TRP A 177 41.27 17.08 5.78
N ALA A 178 40.94 18.20 6.43
CA ALA A 178 39.94 18.23 7.48
C ALA A 178 38.54 17.85 6.97
N GLY A 179 38.12 18.36 5.81
CA GLY A 179 36.84 18.03 5.19
C GLY A 179 36.76 16.57 4.72
N LEU A 180 37.85 16.04 4.15
CA LEU A 180 37.95 14.60 3.84
C LEU A 180 37.86 13.75 5.11
N GLY A 181 38.58 14.16 6.15
CA GLY A 181 38.54 13.50 7.46
C GLY A 181 37.13 13.51 8.06
N ALA A 182 36.43 14.64 8.01
CA ALA A 182 35.05 14.76 8.48
C ALA A 182 34.10 13.80 7.75
N GLY A 183 34.21 13.71 6.41
CA GLY A 183 33.39 12.77 5.64
C GLY A 183 33.74 11.30 5.90
N LEU A 184 35.02 10.98 6.10
CA LEU A 184 35.44 9.63 6.49
C LEU A 184 34.94 9.28 7.89
N ILE A 185 35.05 10.19 8.86
CA ILE A 185 34.55 9.99 10.23
C ILE A 185 33.03 9.80 10.23
N ALA A 186 32.29 10.61 9.48
CA ALA A 186 30.84 10.46 9.38
C ALA A 186 30.44 9.14 8.71
N GLY A 187 31.02 8.80 7.56
CA GLY A 187 30.73 7.58 6.83
C GLY A 187 31.10 6.31 7.61
N TRP A 188 32.30 6.27 8.18
CA TRP A 188 32.74 5.16 9.03
C TRP A 188 31.99 5.11 10.36
N GLY A 189 31.64 6.24 10.96
CA GLY A 189 30.83 6.27 12.19
C GLY A 189 29.47 5.61 11.96
N MET A 190 28.78 5.99 10.87
CA MET A 190 27.50 5.38 10.50
C MET A 190 27.66 3.92 10.06
N GLY A 191 28.67 3.58 9.27
CA GLY A 191 28.92 2.22 8.79
C GLY A 191 29.30 1.26 9.90
N PHE A 192 30.26 1.67 10.75
CA PHE A 192 30.72 0.89 11.89
C PHE A 192 29.61 0.66 12.91
N TYR A 193 28.81 1.70 13.21
CA TYR A 193 27.63 1.54 14.05
C TYR A 193 26.67 0.47 13.52
N GLN A 194 26.47 0.41 12.20
CA GLN A 194 25.62 -0.60 11.59
C GLN A 194 26.27 -1.99 11.57
N MET A 195 27.60 -2.07 11.47
CA MET A 195 28.33 -3.34 11.64
C MET A 195 28.18 -3.88 13.07
N LEU A 196 28.26 -3.03 14.09
CA LEU A 196 28.03 -3.43 15.50
C LEU A 196 26.62 -3.97 15.77
N ARG A 197 25.67 -3.76 14.84
CA ARG A 197 24.29 -4.25 14.88
C ARG A 197 24.04 -5.44 13.96
N GLY A 198 25.07 -5.95 13.28
CA GLY A 198 24.92 -7.00 12.28
C GLY A 198 24.19 -6.58 11.01
N GLN A 199 24.08 -5.28 10.74
CA GLN A 199 23.30 -4.75 9.61
C GLN A 199 24.12 -4.64 8.33
N HIS A 200 25.45 -4.70 8.39
CA HIS A 200 26.36 -4.63 7.23
C HIS A 200 27.66 -5.36 7.55
N PHE A 201 28.28 -5.99 6.56
CA PHE A 201 29.66 -6.47 6.66
C PHE A 201 30.68 -5.34 6.46
N LEU A 202 31.95 -5.61 6.76
CA LEU A 202 33.04 -4.66 6.58
C LEU A 202 33.24 -4.31 5.10
N SER A 203 33.19 -5.30 4.21
CA SER A 203 33.27 -5.12 2.76
C SER A 203 32.16 -4.22 2.22
N HIS A 204 30.95 -4.27 2.77
CA HIS A 204 29.84 -3.42 2.35
C HIS A 204 30.17 -1.94 2.55
N THR A 205 30.77 -1.63 3.70
CA THR A 205 31.18 -0.27 4.07
C THR A 205 32.40 0.18 3.26
N LEU A 206 33.39 -0.70 3.06
CA LEU A 206 34.57 -0.45 2.22
C LEU A 206 34.17 -0.17 0.76
N PHE A 207 33.32 -1.02 0.19
CA PHE A 207 32.78 -0.85 -1.16
C PHE A 207 32.05 0.48 -1.29
N THR A 208 31.21 0.82 -0.30
CA THR A 208 30.48 2.10 -0.27
C THR A 208 31.43 3.29 -0.23
N MET A 209 32.49 3.26 0.59
CA MET A 209 33.49 4.32 0.66
C MET A 209 34.21 4.52 -0.68
N ILE A 210 34.70 3.43 -1.29
CA ILE A 210 35.43 3.48 -2.56
C ILE A 210 34.49 3.94 -3.69
N GLY A 211 33.28 3.41 -3.73
CA GLY A 211 32.23 3.79 -4.67
C GLY A 211 31.85 5.26 -4.53
N ALA A 212 31.67 5.75 -3.30
CA ALA A 212 31.39 7.15 -3.01
C ALA A 212 32.52 8.05 -3.51
N TRP A 213 33.78 7.69 -3.26
CA TRP A 213 34.92 8.43 -3.76
C TRP A 213 34.96 8.46 -5.29
N MET A 214 34.70 7.33 -5.95
CA MET A 214 34.62 7.28 -7.42
C MET A 214 33.51 8.16 -7.97
N ILE A 215 32.31 8.13 -7.38
CA ILE A 215 31.19 9.00 -7.75
C ILE A 215 31.59 10.47 -7.55
N ILE A 216 32.20 10.82 -6.43
CA ILE A 216 32.71 12.17 -6.14
C ILE A 216 33.75 12.61 -7.18
N LEU A 217 34.66 11.72 -7.58
CA LEU A 217 35.65 11.99 -8.62
C LEU A 217 34.99 12.18 -9.99
N LEU A 218 33.95 11.41 -10.33
CA LEU A 218 33.19 11.55 -11.56
C LEU A 218 32.40 12.88 -11.59
N VAL A 219 31.70 13.21 -10.50
CA VAL A 219 31.02 14.50 -10.31
C VAL A 219 32.02 15.65 -10.43
N THR A 220 33.16 15.53 -9.74
CA THR A 220 34.24 16.53 -9.79
C THR A 220 34.87 16.62 -11.18
N TRP A 221 35.03 15.51 -11.89
CA TRP A 221 35.57 15.47 -13.26
C TRP A 221 34.63 16.14 -14.25
N ALA A 222 33.33 15.81 -14.17
CA ALA A 222 32.29 16.44 -14.96
C ALA A 222 32.25 17.96 -14.72
N LEU A 223 32.50 18.40 -13.48
CA LEU A 223 32.47 19.82 -13.07
C LEU A 223 33.84 20.51 -13.04
N ARG A 224 34.94 19.81 -13.35
CA ARG A 224 36.31 20.38 -13.37
C ARG A 224 36.52 21.37 -14.49
N GLY A 225 35.67 21.30 -15.51
CA GLY A 225 35.61 22.26 -16.58
C GLY A 225 34.92 23.57 -16.21
N PHE A 226 34.43 23.77 -14.99
CA PHE A 226 33.51 24.85 -14.66
C PHE A 226 34.19 25.87 -13.70
N SER A 227 34.09 27.19 -13.96
CA SER A 227 34.55 28.26 -13.05
C SER A 227 33.42 29.27 -12.80
N LEU A 228 33.05 29.50 -11.54
CA LEU A 228 31.90 30.35 -11.16
C LEU A 228 32.26 31.84 -11.14
N ASN A 229 33.54 32.23 -11.22
CA ASN A 229 33.96 33.63 -11.01
C ASN A 229 33.69 34.56 -12.22
N LYS A 230 33.16 34.06 -13.34
CA LYS A 230 32.69 34.92 -14.45
C LYS A 230 31.18 35.23 -14.35
N LEU A 231 30.50 34.87 -13.24
CA LEU A 231 29.02 34.87 -13.18
C LEU A 231 28.44 36.26 -12.95
N VAL A 232 29.26 37.24 -12.56
CA VAL A 232 28.77 38.51 -12.02
C VAL A 232 29.55 39.75 -12.50
N SER A 233 30.61 39.63 -13.31
CA SER A 233 31.20 40.81 -13.97
C SER A 233 30.60 41.07 -15.34
N ILE A 234 29.30 41.36 -15.39
CA ILE A 234 28.70 42.08 -16.51
C ILE A 234 27.90 43.22 -15.92
N ASN A 235 28.45 44.43 -16.06
CA ASN A 235 27.70 45.67 -15.89
C ASN A 235 26.40 45.54 -16.68
N ILE A 236 25.27 45.74 -15.99
CA ILE A 236 24.00 45.99 -16.64
C ILE A 236 24.24 47.22 -17.52
N CYS A 237 24.36 47.04 -18.84
CA CYS A 237 24.18 48.17 -19.74
C CYS A 237 22.74 48.63 -19.57
N PRO A 238 22.48 49.86 -19.09
CA PRO A 238 21.15 50.44 -19.16
C PRO A 238 20.94 50.78 -20.63
N ALA A 239 20.37 49.85 -21.40
CA ALA A 239 19.93 50.12 -22.75
C ALA A 239 18.58 50.86 -22.71
N VAL A 240 18.57 52.06 -22.15
CA VAL A 240 17.56 53.10 -22.40
C VAL A 240 18.23 54.46 -22.17
N LEU A 241 18.66 55.11 -23.26
CA LEU A 241 18.61 56.56 -23.50
C LEU A 241 19.32 56.88 -24.83
N PRO A 242 18.65 57.46 -25.82
CA PRO A 242 19.30 57.92 -27.04
C PRO A 242 19.83 59.36 -26.84
N ARG A 243 21.07 59.59 -27.27
CA ARG A 243 21.63 60.81 -27.90
C ARG A 243 22.92 61.39 -27.27
N LEU A 244 23.80 61.78 -28.21
CA LEU A 244 24.84 62.81 -28.19
C LEU A 244 26.17 62.49 -27.46
N SER A 245 27.22 62.13 -28.23
CA SER A 245 28.22 63.12 -28.68
C SER A 245 29.33 62.48 -29.53
N ARG A 246 29.93 63.30 -30.39
CA ARG A 246 31.08 63.03 -31.26
C ARG A 246 32.36 62.94 -30.42
N ASN A 247 33.21 61.92 -30.65
CA ASN A 247 34.61 62.18 -31.00
C ASN A 247 35.33 60.96 -31.58
N ARG A 248 36.15 61.23 -32.61
CA ARG A 248 37.10 60.31 -33.23
C ARG A 248 38.43 60.37 -32.48
N ASN A 249 39.14 59.23 -32.46
CA ASN A 249 40.54 58.99 -32.10
C ASN A 249 40.79 58.28 -30.76
N SER A 250 40.98 56.96 -30.84
CA SER A 250 42.06 56.28 -30.13
C SER A 250 42.32 54.91 -30.78
N SER A 251 43.51 54.80 -31.36
CA SER A 251 44.14 53.60 -31.89
C SER A 251 44.30 52.55 -30.80
N CYS A 252 43.71 51.36 -30.98
CA CYS A 252 43.89 50.22 -30.07
C CYS A 252 44.82 49.18 -30.71
N VAL A 253 45.99 49.04 -30.10
CA VAL A 253 47.05 48.07 -30.39
C VAL A 253 46.55 46.64 -30.14
N THR A 254 46.66 45.78 -31.15
CA THR A 254 46.34 44.34 -31.04
C THR A 254 47.55 43.55 -30.54
N THR A 255 47.53 43.10 -29.28
CA THR A 255 48.37 41.98 -28.81
C THR A 255 47.52 40.70 -28.75
N ARG A 256 47.73 39.78 -29.71
CA ARG A 256 47.16 38.43 -29.70
C ARG A 256 47.96 37.55 -28.73
N SER A 257 47.34 37.17 -27.61
CA SER A 257 47.80 36.08 -26.72
C SER A 257 46.89 34.85 -26.90
N PRO A 258 47.40 33.64 -27.22
CA PRO A 258 46.58 32.45 -27.48
C PRO A 258 45.92 31.84 -26.22
N ASN A 259 46.33 32.25 -25.02
CA ASN A 259 45.93 31.58 -23.76
C ASN A 259 44.58 32.04 -23.17
N ARG A 260 43.93 33.09 -23.72
CA ARG A 260 42.60 33.55 -23.23
C ARG A 260 41.41 32.75 -23.77
N ILE A 261 41.57 32.01 -24.87
CA ILE A 261 40.46 31.33 -25.57
C ILE A 261 40.00 30.05 -24.82
N PHE A 262 40.90 29.34 -24.14
CA PHE A 262 40.58 28.09 -23.44
C PHE A 262 39.93 28.28 -22.05
N SER A 263 40.28 29.35 -21.33
CA SER A 263 39.62 29.75 -20.07
C SER A 263 38.17 30.24 -20.28
N PHE A 264 37.87 30.77 -21.47
CA PHE A 264 36.55 31.28 -21.83
C PHE A 264 35.52 30.17 -22.11
N LYS A 265 35.92 29.05 -22.72
CA LYS A 265 35.02 27.92 -23.05
C LYS A 265 34.49 27.15 -21.82
N ARG A 266 35.21 27.18 -20.70
CA ARG A 266 34.95 26.39 -19.50
C ARG A 266 33.90 26.99 -18.56
N GLY A 267 33.91 28.31 -18.38
CA GLY A 267 32.82 29.02 -17.70
C GLY A 267 31.47 28.76 -18.36
N PHE A 268 31.42 28.82 -19.71
CA PHE A 268 30.21 28.69 -20.54
C PHE A 268 29.36 27.44 -20.24
N ILE A 269 29.98 26.32 -19.89
CA ILE A 269 29.25 25.06 -19.63
C ILE A 269 28.44 25.15 -18.32
N MET A 270 28.94 25.86 -17.30
CA MET A 270 28.20 26.10 -16.06
C MET A 270 27.02 27.03 -16.22
N TYR A 271 27.20 28.12 -16.96
CA TYR A 271 26.08 28.99 -17.33
C TYR A 271 25.08 28.20 -18.14
N ALA A 272 25.53 27.45 -19.14
CA ALA A 272 24.62 26.69 -19.96
C ALA A 272 23.86 25.62 -19.15
N PHE A 273 24.44 25.07 -18.08
CA PHE A 273 23.77 24.15 -17.15
C PHE A 273 22.80 24.88 -16.22
N LEU A 274 23.24 25.94 -15.53
CA LEU A 274 22.37 26.73 -14.64
C LEU A 274 21.25 27.45 -15.40
N ASP A 275 21.53 27.91 -16.63
CA ASP A 275 20.53 28.44 -17.55
C ASP A 275 19.61 27.34 -18.07
N ALA A 276 20.09 26.09 -18.19
CA ALA A 276 19.21 24.95 -18.47
C ALA A 276 18.27 24.63 -17.31
N VAL A 277 18.79 24.62 -16.07
CA VAL A 277 17.96 24.46 -14.87
C VAL A 277 16.96 25.61 -14.77
N ARG A 278 17.40 26.87 -14.91
CA ARG A 278 16.49 28.04 -14.89
C ARG A 278 15.47 28.01 -16.03
N TYR A 279 15.88 27.57 -17.22
CA TYR A 279 14.98 27.38 -18.35
C TYR A 279 13.90 26.36 -18.01
N LEU A 280 14.29 25.17 -17.53
CA LEU A 280 13.34 24.11 -17.15
C LEU A 280 12.43 24.57 -16.02
N VAL A 281 12.98 25.12 -14.94
CA VAL A 281 12.21 25.64 -13.80
C VAL A 281 11.20 26.69 -14.26
N ARG A 282 11.59 27.67 -15.08
CA ARG A 282 10.64 28.69 -15.57
C ARG A 282 9.54 28.12 -16.46
N ARG A 283 9.84 27.10 -17.25
CA ARG A 283 8.88 26.45 -18.15
C ARG A 283 7.93 25.51 -17.39
N LEU A 284 8.39 24.92 -16.30
CA LEU A 284 7.63 23.99 -15.47
C LEU A 284 6.91 24.67 -14.29
N LEU A 285 7.34 25.87 -13.88
CA LEU A 285 6.75 26.59 -12.74
C LEU A 285 5.22 26.77 -12.83
N PRO A 286 4.61 27.10 -13.99
CA PRO A 286 3.15 27.16 -14.08
C PRO A 286 2.48 25.82 -13.78
N PHE A 287 3.08 24.70 -14.22
CA PHE A 287 2.57 23.34 -13.99
C PHE A 287 2.68 22.96 -12.53
N ILE A 288 3.84 23.22 -11.91
CA ILE A 288 4.07 22.99 -10.47
C ILE A 288 3.09 23.85 -9.66
N GLY A 289 2.93 25.12 -10.02
CA GLY A 289 2.06 26.05 -9.30
C GLY A 289 0.59 25.64 -9.33
N ILE A 290 0.07 25.18 -10.48
CA ILE A 290 -1.32 24.73 -10.55
C ILE A 290 -1.54 23.39 -9.82
N TYR A 291 -0.57 22.47 -9.88
CA TYR A 291 -0.62 21.20 -9.15
C TYR A 291 -0.75 21.44 -7.65
N PHE A 292 0.19 22.17 -7.04
CA PHE A 292 0.16 22.47 -5.61
C PHE A 292 -1.07 23.29 -5.18
N PHE A 293 -1.59 24.15 -6.06
CA PHE A 293 -2.80 24.91 -5.78
C PHE A 293 -4.05 24.01 -5.75
N ALA A 294 -4.17 23.08 -6.69
CA ALA A 294 -5.28 22.13 -6.73
C ALA A 294 -5.26 21.21 -5.50
N GLU A 295 -4.10 20.61 -5.20
CA GLU A 295 -3.90 19.72 -4.05
C GLU A 295 -4.19 20.42 -2.72
N LEU A 296 -3.74 21.67 -2.57
CA LEU A 296 -4.04 22.43 -1.37
C LEU A 296 -5.53 22.76 -1.25
N THR A 297 -6.19 23.02 -2.38
CA THR A 297 -7.64 23.31 -2.42
C THR A 297 -8.42 22.06 -2.00
N GLU A 298 -8.06 20.91 -2.55
CA GLU A 298 -8.71 19.64 -2.27
C GLU A 298 -8.46 19.17 -0.83
N LEU A 299 -7.22 19.23 -0.34
CA LEU A 299 -6.88 19.04 1.08
C LEU A 299 -7.73 19.96 1.97
N SER A 300 -7.90 21.23 1.60
CA SER A 300 -8.71 22.18 2.37
C SER A 300 -10.19 21.81 2.38
N ILE A 301 -10.73 21.35 1.25
CA ILE A 301 -12.12 20.87 1.15
C ILE A 301 -12.32 19.65 2.05
N LEU A 302 -11.44 18.65 1.96
CA LEU A 302 -11.52 17.44 2.77
C LEU A 302 -11.35 17.73 4.27
N ALA A 303 -10.38 18.59 4.63
CA ALA A 303 -10.18 18.98 6.03
C ALA A 303 -11.38 19.76 6.61
N LEU A 304 -12.03 20.61 5.80
CA LEU A 304 -13.26 21.30 6.21
C LEU A 304 -14.44 20.33 6.34
N ARG A 305 -14.55 19.37 5.43
CA ARG A 305 -15.63 18.36 5.45
C ARG A 305 -15.54 17.45 6.66
N GLU A 306 -14.32 17.07 7.04
CA GLU A 306 -14.05 16.15 8.15
C GLU A 306 -13.73 16.88 9.46
N SER A 307 -14.04 18.18 9.58
CA SER A 307 -13.65 18.99 10.74
C SER A 307 -14.20 18.46 12.07
N SER A 308 -15.35 17.79 12.05
CA SER A 308 -15.94 17.15 13.24
C SER A 308 -15.22 15.87 13.67
N ASN A 309 -14.51 15.22 12.74
CA ASN A 309 -13.84 13.95 12.92
C ASN A 309 -12.33 14.09 13.14
N LEU A 310 -11.77 15.30 12.93
CA LEU A 310 -10.35 15.58 13.04
C LEU A 310 -9.92 15.92 14.48
N HIS A 311 -9.08 15.06 15.07
CA HIS A 311 -8.45 15.34 16.36
C HIS A 311 -7.02 15.88 16.17
N LEU A 312 -6.91 17.19 15.97
CA LEU A 312 -5.63 17.86 15.72
C LEU A 312 -4.72 17.83 16.96
N SER A 313 -3.60 17.10 16.88
CA SER A 313 -2.51 17.16 17.85
C SER A 313 -1.28 17.87 17.25
N LEU A 314 -0.45 18.50 18.10
CA LEU A 314 0.79 19.14 17.64
C LEU A 314 1.73 18.12 16.96
N LYS A 315 1.84 16.92 17.52
CA LYS A 315 2.59 15.81 16.92
C LYS A 315 2.02 15.46 15.55
N GLY A 316 0.71 15.24 15.47
CA GLY A 316 0.01 14.92 14.23
C GLY A 316 0.26 15.96 13.14
N PHE A 317 0.20 17.25 13.45
CA PHE A 317 0.49 18.31 12.50
C PHE A 317 1.97 18.33 12.03
N LEU A 318 2.91 18.17 12.96
CA LEU A 318 4.35 18.16 12.66
C LEU A 318 4.76 16.95 11.81
N VAL A 319 4.04 15.84 11.89
CA VAL A 319 4.21 14.65 11.03
C VAL A 319 3.50 14.84 9.68
N SER A 320 2.26 15.29 9.69
CA SER A 320 1.40 15.30 8.50
C SER A 320 1.83 16.30 7.44
N PHE A 321 2.28 17.49 7.85
CA PHE A 321 2.64 18.53 6.89
C PHE A 321 3.88 18.14 6.04
N PRO A 322 4.99 17.65 6.61
CA PRO A 322 6.11 17.12 5.81
C PRO A 322 5.75 15.93 4.92
N VAL A 323 4.86 15.04 5.37
CA VAL A 323 4.37 13.90 4.57
C VAL A 323 3.59 14.40 3.36
N TRP A 324 2.68 15.35 3.56
CA TRP A 324 1.89 15.93 2.46
C TRP A 324 2.80 16.62 1.45
N VAL A 325 3.67 17.54 1.91
CA VAL A 325 4.64 18.21 1.03
C VAL A 325 5.52 17.22 0.28
N GLY A 326 5.96 16.14 0.95
CA GLY A 326 6.81 15.11 0.37
C GLY A 326 6.12 14.30 -0.72
N THR A 327 4.95 13.76 -0.41
CA THR A 327 4.14 12.95 -1.34
C THR A 327 3.67 13.78 -2.53
N THR A 328 3.13 14.98 -2.30
CA THR A 328 2.73 15.94 -3.34
C THR A 328 3.90 16.34 -4.24
N MET A 329 5.09 16.56 -3.67
CA MET A 329 6.28 16.88 -4.48
C MET A 329 6.68 15.70 -5.38
N VAL A 330 6.65 14.47 -4.87
CA VAL A 330 6.95 13.28 -5.66
C VAL A 330 5.97 13.14 -6.81
N SER A 331 4.66 13.15 -6.55
CA SER A 331 3.63 13.04 -7.58
C SER A 331 3.72 14.15 -8.61
N CYS A 332 3.89 15.41 -8.18
CA CYS A 332 4.10 16.55 -9.07
C CYS A 332 5.29 16.34 -10.02
N LEU A 333 6.43 15.88 -9.51
CA LEU A 333 7.64 15.64 -10.32
C LEU A 333 7.46 14.52 -11.34
N PHE A 334 6.66 13.49 -11.03
CA PHE A 334 6.30 12.44 -11.99
C PHE A 334 5.27 12.93 -13.01
N SER A 335 4.23 13.66 -12.59
CA SER A 335 3.17 14.17 -13.45
C SER A 335 3.67 15.16 -14.51
N ILE A 336 4.78 15.87 -14.25
CA ILE A 336 5.38 16.79 -15.23
C ILE A 336 6.32 16.10 -16.26
N LEU A 337 6.57 14.79 -16.16
CA LEU A 337 7.47 14.08 -17.08
C LEU A 337 7.10 14.20 -18.57
N PRO A 338 5.81 14.12 -18.98
CA PRO A 338 5.43 14.32 -20.39
C PRO A 338 5.80 15.72 -20.90
N VAL A 339 5.64 16.74 -20.05
CA VAL A 339 6.01 18.13 -20.35
C VAL A 339 7.53 18.27 -20.41
N LEU A 340 8.25 17.62 -19.50
CA LEU A 340 9.71 17.58 -19.51
C LEU A 340 10.23 16.94 -20.81
N ALA A 341 9.66 15.81 -21.23
CA ALA A 341 9.99 15.14 -22.50
C ALA A 341 9.73 16.06 -23.70
N TYR A 342 8.60 16.75 -23.74
CA TYR A 342 8.32 17.79 -24.72
C TYR A 342 9.41 18.86 -24.77
N LEU A 343 9.81 19.42 -23.62
CA LEU A 343 10.84 20.47 -23.55
C LEU A 343 12.24 19.97 -23.96
N LEU A 344 12.53 18.68 -23.76
CA LEU A 344 13.75 18.04 -24.20
C LEU A 344 13.77 17.86 -25.73
N LEU A 345 12.68 17.33 -26.29
CA LEU A 345 12.57 17.01 -27.71
C LEU A 345 12.34 18.25 -28.60
N LEU A 346 11.81 19.36 -28.05
CA LEU A 346 11.51 20.56 -28.81
C LEU A 346 12.78 21.12 -29.51
N PRO A 347 12.82 21.21 -30.85
CA PRO A 347 13.98 21.72 -31.60
C PRO A 347 14.24 23.18 -31.28
N ARG A 348 15.51 23.57 -31.08
CA ARG A 348 15.91 24.93 -30.66
C ARG A 348 15.28 26.07 -31.47
N LYS A 349 15.07 25.86 -32.78
CA LYS A 349 14.47 26.83 -33.71
C LYS A 349 12.97 27.09 -33.48
N TRP A 350 12.27 26.23 -32.76
CA TRP A 350 10.82 26.31 -32.56
C TRP A 350 10.43 26.93 -31.22
N HIS A 351 11.37 27.04 -30.27
CA HIS A 351 11.15 27.67 -28.97
C HIS A 351 10.75 29.14 -29.12
N GLY A 352 9.77 29.57 -28.34
CA GLY A 352 9.17 30.91 -28.42
C GLY A 352 8.36 31.16 -29.70
N GLY A 353 8.32 30.19 -30.63
CA GLY A 353 7.53 30.27 -31.86
C GLY A 353 6.07 29.90 -31.66
N ARG A 354 5.29 30.02 -32.73
CA ARG A 354 3.83 29.72 -32.73
C ARG A 354 3.52 28.30 -32.26
N TRP A 355 4.36 27.33 -32.63
CA TRP A 355 4.18 25.92 -32.27
C TRP A 355 4.54 25.65 -30.81
N ASP A 356 5.62 26.23 -30.29
CA ASP A 356 5.96 26.13 -28.87
C ASP A 356 4.85 26.69 -27.98
N ARG A 357 4.29 27.85 -28.36
CA ARG A 357 3.17 28.46 -27.66
C ARG A 357 1.92 27.59 -27.70
N ARG A 358 1.53 27.08 -28.88
CA ARG A 358 0.34 26.20 -29.03
C ARG A 358 0.50 24.90 -28.24
N LEU A 359 1.65 24.25 -28.35
CA LEU A 359 1.90 22.99 -27.65
C LEU A 359 2.00 23.21 -26.14
N SER A 360 2.62 24.29 -25.68
CA SER A 360 2.67 24.58 -24.24
C SER A 360 1.29 24.87 -23.66
N ILE A 361 0.42 25.55 -24.42
CA ILE A 361 -1.00 25.76 -24.05
C ILE A 361 -1.73 24.42 -24.00
N LEU A 362 -1.55 23.55 -25.01
CA LEU A 362 -2.18 22.22 -25.05
C LEU A 362 -1.72 21.34 -23.90
N PHE A 363 -0.40 21.22 -23.67
CA PHE A 363 0.15 20.44 -22.56
C PHE A 363 -0.32 20.97 -21.22
N PHE A 364 -0.37 22.29 -21.04
CA PHE A 364 -0.89 22.88 -19.80
C PHE A 364 -2.38 22.59 -19.61
N PHE A 365 -3.19 22.71 -20.67
CA PHE A 365 -4.60 22.34 -20.63
C PHE A 365 -4.80 20.87 -20.26
N LEU A 366 -4.10 19.94 -20.94
CA LEU A 366 -4.22 18.51 -20.67
C LEU A 366 -3.73 18.15 -19.26
N PHE A 367 -2.63 18.76 -18.82
CA PHE A 367 -2.12 18.59 -17.46
C PHE A 367 -3.12 19.07 -16.41
N THR A 368 -3.65 20.29 -16.56
CA THR A 368 -4.66 20.84 -15.64
C THR A 368 -5.96 20.05 -15.68
N ALA A 369 -6.43 19.62 -16.85
CA ALA A 369 -7.65 18.83 -16.98
C ALA A 369 -7.49 17.44 -16.34
N GLY A 370 -6.35 16.78 -16.58
CA GLY A 370 -6.04 15.49 -15.97
C GLY A 370 -5.93 15.58 -14.44
N HIS A 371 -5.29 16.63 -13.93
CA HIS A 371 -5.17 16.86 -12.50
C HIS A 371 -6.53 17.17 -11.86
N LEU A 372 -7.31 18.12 -12.41
CA LEU A 372 -8.66 18.40 -11.90
C LEU A 372 -9.60 17.19 -11.97
N PHE A 373 -9.42 16.31 -12.95
CA PHE A 373 -10.15 15.05 -12.99
C PHE A 373 -9.77 14.14 -11.83
N GLU A 374 -8.48 14.03 -11.53
CA GLU A 374 -7.98 13.25 -10.40
C GLU A 374 -8.49 13.79 -9.06
N GLU A 375 -8.43 15.11 -8.83
CA GLU A 375 -8.98 15.77 -7.63
C GLU A 375 -10.49 15.50 -7.46
N VAL A 376 -11.28 15.60 -8.53
CA VAL A 376 -12.71 15.29 -8.49
C VAL A 376 -12.93 13.81 -8.22
N ALA A 377 -12.14 12.92 -8.83
CA ALA A 377 -12.23 11.49 -8.60
C ALA A 377 -11.88 11.13 -7.15
N GLU A 378 -10.89 11.80 -6.55
CA GLU A 378 -10.49 11.55 -5.17
C GLU A 378 -11.54 12.05 -4.16
N LEU A 379 -12.14 13.23 -4.39
CA LEU A 379 -13.28 13.68 -3.57
C LEU A 379 -14.45 12.67 -3.58
N LEU A 380 -14.76 12.08 -4.74
CA LEU A 380 -15.81 11.06 -4.85
C LEU A 380 -15.40 9.73 -4.22
N PHE A 381 -14.12 9.38 -4.32
CA PHE A 381 -13.57 8.18 -3.69
C PHE A 381 -13.56 8.32 -2.15
N TRP A 382 -13.27 9.51 -1.64
CA TRP A 382 -13.35 9.83 -0.21
C TRP A 382 -14.77 9.70 0.33
N ASP A 383 -15.78 10.06 -0.47
CA ASP A 383 -17.19 9.95 -0.05
C ASP A 383 -17.64 8.50 0.14
N GLU A 384 -16.98 7.57 -0.55
CA GLU A 384 -17.28 6.15 -0.44
C GLU A 384 -16.40 5.45 0.59
N PHE A 385 -15.10 5.77 0.63
CA PHE A 385 -14.12 5.01 1.41
C PHE A 385 -13.45 5.81 2.53
N THR A 386 -13.71 7.11 2.63
CA THR A 386 -13.14 8.05 3.62
C THR A 386 -11.62 7.86 3.75
N SER A 387 -10.95 7.79 2.61
CA SER A 387 -9.51 7.54 2.50
C SER A 387 -9.00 8.08 1.16
N ARG A 388 -7.69 8.31 1.08
CA ARG A 388 -7.00 8.59 -0.19
C ARG A 388 -7.02 7.36 -1.07
N PHE A 389 -6.70 7.54 -2.36
CA PHE A 389 -6.56 6.39 -3.26
C PHE A 389 -5.66 5.31 -2.65
N ASN A 390 -6.13 4.09 -2.78
CA ASN A 390 -5.48 2.94 -2.18
C ASN A 390 -5.67 1.73 -3.11
N PHE A 391 -5.36 0.53 -2.63
CA PHE A 391 -5.48 -0.67 -3.44
C PHE A 391 -6.90 -0.92 -3.97
N VAL A 392 -7.96 -0.43 -3.31
CA VAL A 392 -9.34 -0.48 -3.84
C VAL A 392 -9.39 0.18 -5.22
N ALA A 393 -8.77 1.36 -5.36
CA ALA A 393 -8.72 2.07 -6.63
C ALA A 393 -7.92 1.29 -7.68
N VAL A 394 -6.84 0.59 -7.28
CA VAL A 394 -6.05 -0.26 -8.18
C VAL A 394 -6.83 -1.48 -8.64
N ASP A 395 -7.47 -2.20 -7.72
CA ASP A 395 -8.29 -3.38 -8.01
C ASP A 395 -9.42 -3.02 -8.99
N TYR A 396 -10.01 -1.85 -8.81
CA TYR A 396 -11.08 -1.36 -9.68
C TYR A 396 -10.60 -1.05 -11.10
N LEU A 397 -9.31 -0.77 -11.31
CA LEU A 397 -8.75 -0.67 -12.67
C LEU A 397 -8.65 -2.02 -13.38
N VAL A 398 -8.71 -3.16 -12.67
CA VAL A 398 -8.75 -4.49 -13.29
C VAL A 398 -10.15 -4.77 -13.84
N TYR A 399 -11.20 -4.45 -13.08
CA TYR A 399 -12.61 -4.65 -13.45
C TYR A 399 -13.23 -3.41 -14.10
N THR A 400 -12.60 -2.94 -15.18
CA THR A 400 -12.91 -1.64 -15.82
C THR A 400 -14.37 -1.49 -16.23
N ASN A 401 -15.04 -2.54 -16.71
CA ASN A 401 -16.40 -2.46 -17.22
C ASN A 401 -17.41 -2.15 -16.10
N GLU A 402 -17.38 -2.91 -15.01
CA GLU A 402 -18.29 -2.75 -13.87
C GLU A 402 -18.02 -1.41 -13.18
N VAL A 403 -16.74 -1.05 -13.03
CA VAL A 403 -16.35 0.18 -12.35
C VAL A 403 -16.74 1.42 -13.16
N ILE A 404 -16.43 1.47 -14.46
CA ILE A 404 -16.83 2.59 -15.32
C ILE A 404 -18.37 2.66 -15.41
N GLY A 405 -19.03 1.51 -15.55
CA GLY A 405 -20.49 1.42 -15.56
C GLY A 405 -21.08 1.98 -14.27
N ASN A 406 -20.56 1.57 -13.10
CA ASN A 406 -20.99 2.07 -11.80
C ASN A 406 -20.78 3.57 -11.66
N ILE A 407 -19.61 4.09 -12.04
CA ILE A 407 -19.33 5.53 -12.00
C ILE A 407 -20.33 6.28 -12.90
N SER A 408 -20.58 5.77 -14.12
CA SER A 408 -21.51 6.40 -15.07
C SER A 408 -22.97 6.41 -14.61
N GLN A 409 -23.39 5.39 -13.87
CA GLN A 409 -24.75 5.26 -13.35
C GLN A 409 -24.93 5.99 -12.00
N SER A 410 -23.86 6.13 -11.23
CA SER A 410 -23.85 6.74 -9.90
C SER A 410 -23.65 8.26 -9.94
N TYR A 411 -22.94 8.77 -10.93
CA TYR A 411 -22.52 10.17 -10.97
C TYR A 411 -22.88 10.84 -12.29
N PRO A 412 -23.13 12.17 -12.29
CA PRO A 412 -23.37 12.93 -13.51
C PRO A 412 -22.04 13.19 -14.25
N VAL A 413 -21.40 12.13 -14.76
CA VAL A 413 -20.04 12.16 -15.34
C VAL A 413 -19.90 13.23 -16.42
N ALA A 414 -20.91 13.41 -17.29
CA ALA A 414 -20.89 14.43 -18.32
C ALA A 414 -20.80 15.87 -17.76
N LEU A 415 -21.48 16.14 -16.62
CA LEU A 415 -21.39 17.44 -15.95
C LEU A 415 -20.02 17.65 -15.31
N PHE A 416 -19.47 16.61 -14.66
CA PHE A 416 -18.12 16.68 -14.10
C PHE A 416 -17.06 16.91 -15.17
N LEU A 417 -17.05 16.11 -16.25
CA LEU A 417 -16.11 16.27 -17.35
C LEU A 417 -16.28 17.62 -18.07
N GLY A 418 -17.51 18.10 -18.23
CA GLY A 418 -17.80 19.42 -18.76
C GLY A 418 -17.24 20.53 -17.87
N GLY A 419 -17.49 20.45 -16.57
CA GLY A 419 -16.97 21.38 -15.56
C GLY A 419 -15.45 21.42 -15.52
N ILE A 420 -14.80 20.24 -15.49
CA ILE A 420 -13.33 20.09 -15.54
C ILE A 420 -12.78 20.72 -16.81
N THR A 421 -13.39 20.45 -17.97
CA THR A 421 -12.95 21.00 -19.26
C THR A 421 -13.04 22.52 -19.27
N VAL A 422 -14.13 23.10 -18.78
CA VAL A 422 -14.33 24.55 -18.69
C VAL A 422 -13.32 25.17 -17.72
N ALA A 423 -13.17 24.60 -16.52
CA ALA A 423 -12.24 25.08 -15.50
C ALA A 423 -10.78 25.04 -16.00
N ALA A 424 -10.34 23.91 -16.56
CA ALA A 424 -9.03 23.77 -17.18
C ALA A 424 -8.82 24.77 -18.33
N GLY A 425 -9.86 25.01 -19.13
CA GLY A 425 -9.87 26.02 -20.19
C GLY A 425 -9.65 27.43 -19.64
N VAL A 426 -10.40 27.84 -18.63
CA VAL A 426 -10.27 29.16 -17.98
C VAL A 426 -8.89 29.34 -17.35
N ILE A 427 -8.42 28.35 -16.57
CA ILE A 427 -7.09 28.37 -15.93
C ILE A 427 -6.00 28.48 -17.00
N THR A 428 -6.11 27.71 -18.08
CA THR A 428 -5.19 27.78 -19.23
C THR A 428 -5.19 29.16 -19.89
N LEU A 429 -6.36 29.76 -20.11
CA LEU A 429 -6.50 31.08 -20.70
C LEU A 429 -5.87 32.16 -19.82
N LEU A 430 -6.00 32.06 -18.49
CA LEU A 430 -5.35 32.95 -17.53
C LEU A 430 -3.83 32.74 -17.54
N ALA A 431 -3.39 31.48 -17.59
CA ALA A 431 -1.99 31.08 -17.53
C ALA A 431 -1.19 31.35 -18.82
N ARG A 432 -1.88 31.47 -19.98
CA ARG A 432 -1.29 31.46 -21.34
C ARG A 432 -0.12 32.41 -21.56
N ARG A 433 -0.07 33.53 -20.82
CA ARG A 433 1.00 34.54 -20.93
C ARG A 433 2.30 34.11 -20.24
N TRP A 434 2.25 33.17 -19.31
CA TRP A 434 3.41 32.70 -18.54
C TRP A 434 4.04 31.42 -19.09
N LEU A 435 3.30 30.64 -19.91
CA LEU A 435 3.70 29.32 -20.41
C LEU A 435 4.89 29.33 -21.39
N SER A 436 5.10 30.40 -22.15
CA SER A 436 6.16 30.50 -23.18
C SER A 436 7.04 31.74 -23.01
N THR A 437 7.38 32.10 -21.77
CA THR A 437 8.05 33.37 -21.41
C THR A 437 9.55 33.44 -21.72
N VAL A 438 10.18 32.33 -22.10
CA VAL A 438 11.65 32.24 -22.18
C VAL A 438 12.16 32.50 -23.59
N ARG A 439 13.03 33.52 -23.75
CA ARG A 439 13.66 33.88 -25.03
C ARG A 439 14.99 33.15 -25.31
N THR A 440 15.66 32.64 -24.28
CA THR A 440 16.99 32.02 -24.41
C THR A 440 16.93 30.51 -24.12
N VAL A 441 17.29 29.71 -25.11
CA VAL A 441 17.18 28.25 -25.06
C VAL A 441 18.56 27.59 -24.89
N PRO A 442 18.75 26.76 -23.85
CA PRO A 442 19.97 25.99 -23.66
C PRO A 442 20.21 24.95 -24.75
N ARG A 443 21.46 24.50 -24.90
CA ARG A 443 21.80 23.39 -25.82
C ARG A 443 21.10 22.10 -25.37
N LEU A 444 20.77 21.22 -26.33
CA LEU A 444 20.06 19.96 -26.08
C LEU A 444 20.69 19.13 -24.94
N LEU A 445 22.01 18.89 -25.01
CA LEU A 445 22.74 18.14 -23.96
C LEU A 445 22.60 18.76 -22.57
N MET A 446 22.50 20.10 -22.47
CA MET A 446 22.37 20.79 -21.18
C MET A 446 20.95 20.72 -20.64
N ARG A 447 19.94 20.68 -21.54
CA ARG A 447 18.55 20.39 -21.15
C ARG A 447 18.43 18.98 -20.58
N PHE A 448 19.07 17.99 -21.21
CA PHE A 448 19.15 16.62 -20.67
C PHE A 448 19.85 16.59 -19.30
N ALA A 449 20.96 17.32 -19.12
CA ALA A 449 21.63 17.39 -17.82
C ALA A 449 20.75 18.04 -16.73
N GLY A 450 20.00 19.09 -17.05
CA GLY A 450 19.06 19.71 -16.12
C GLY A 450 17.83 18.83 -15.82
N ALA A 451 17.32 18.11 -16.81
CA ALA A 451 16.23 17.14 -16.66
C ALA A 451 16.67 15.95 -15.81
N ALA A 452 17.89 15.44 -16.02
CA ALA A 452 18.46 14.41 -15.17
C ALA A 452 18.46 14.85 -13.71
N LEU A 453 18.86 16.09 -13.38
CA LEU A 453 18.78 16.59 -12.00
C LEU A 453 17.36 16.54 -11.42
N LEU A 454 16.33 16.90 -12.18
CA LEU A 454 14.94 16.86 -11.72
C LEU A 454 14.45 15.42 -11.50
N VAL A 455 14.75 14.50 -12.43
CA VAL A 455 14.43 13.07 -12.29
C VAL A 455 15.15 12.48 -11.08
N LEU A 456 16.42 12.83 -10.88
CA LEU A 456 17.20 12.40 -9.72
C LEU A 456 16.59 12.90 -8.40
N CYS A 457 16.12 14.15 -8.37
CA CYS A 457 15.38 14.66 -7.20
C CYS A 457 14.10 13.85 -6.96
N ALA A 458 13.31 13.57 -8.01
CA ALA A 458 12.09 12.77 -7.91
C ALA A 458 12.38 11.36 -7.37
N CYS A 459 13.36 10.66 -7.95
CA CYS A 459 13.79 9.35 -7.49
C CYS A 459 14.33 9.38 -6.06
N SER A 460 15.13 10.40 -5.69
CA SER A 460 15.69 10.50 -4.34
C SER A 460 14.61 10.74 -3.27
N LEU A 461 13.57 11.52 -3.60
CA LEU A 461 12.45 11.77 -2.72
C LEU A 461 11.54 10.54 -2.61
N ASN A 462 11.34 9.81 -3.71
CA ASN A 462 10.56 8.57 -3.72
C ASN A 462 11.23 7.43 -2.91
N MET A 463 12.52 7.54 -2.59
CA MET A 463 13.17 6.60 -1.65
C MET A 463 12.80 6.84 -0.18
N VAL A 464 12.12 7.95 0.14
CA VAL A 464 11.57 8.19 1.49
C VAL A 464 10.23 7.47 1.58
N ASN A 465 10.08 6.56 2.55
CA ASN A 465 8.81 5.89 2.77
C ASN A 465 7.83 6.80 3.53
N PHE A 466 7.23 7.74 2.81
CA PHE A 466 6.23 8.66 3.38
C PHE A 466 4.99 7.93 3.93
N MET A 467 4.67 6.73 3.42
CA MET A 467 3.53 5.96 3.91
C MET A 467 3.75 5.49 5.34
N ASP A 468 4.91 4.93 5.67
CA ASP A 468 5.20 4.50 7.05
C ASP A 468 5.20 5.70 8.01
N ILE A 469 5.76 6.84 7.59
CA ILE A 469 5.81 8.06 8.41
C ILE A 469 4.39 8.57 8.69
N SER A 470 3.48 8.46 7.72
CA SER A 470 2.08 8.90 7.87
C SER A 470 1.31 8.15 8.95
N GLU A 471 1.75 6.94 9.34
CA GLU A 471 1.07 6.14 10.37
C GLU A 471 1.27 6.68 11.79
N ASP A 472 2.24 7.58 12.02
CA ASP A 472 2.56 8.13 13.35
C ASP A 472 1.83 9.44 13.69
N THR A 473 0.78 9.78 12.93
CA THR A 473 0.00 11.02 13.16
C THR A 473 -0.92 10.95 14.38
N GLY A 474 -1.28 9.74 14.81
CA GLY A 474 -2.17 9.49 15.95
C GLY A 474 -3.67 9.70 15.66
N ASP A 475 -4.03 10.03 14.42
CA ASP A 475 -5.42 10.20 13.96
C ASP A 475 -5.55 9.67 12.53
N ARG A 476 -6.60 8.90 12.25
CA ARG A 476 -6.81 8.25 10.94
C ARG A 476 -7.13 9.26 9.84
N TYR A 477 -8.01 10.23 10.11
CA TYR A 477 -8.35 11.26 9.12
C TYR A 477 -7.11 12.09 8.81
N LEU A 478 -6.32 12.41 9.82
CA LEU A 478 -5.08 13.14 9.65
C LEU A 478 -4.02 12.32 8.89
N THR A 479 -3.93 11.01 9.14
CA THR A 479 -3.09 10.08 8.36
C THR A 479 -3.44 10.13 6.87
N GLU A 480 -4.72 10.00 6.54
CA GLU A 480 -5.15 9.99 5.13
C GLU A 480 -5.01 11.38 4.48
N LEU A 481 -5.39 12.47 5.17
CA LEU A 481 -5.21 13.83 4.66
C LEU A 481 -3.73 14.21 4.47
N SER A 482 -2.81 13.57 5.20
CA SER A 482 -1.37 13.83 5.05
C SER A 482 -0.78 13.31 3.73
N LYS A 483 -1.53 12.54 2.93
CA LYS A 483 -1.03 11.90 1.70
C LYS A 483 -1.62 12.57 0.46
N ASP A 484 -0.85 12.55 -0.63
CA ASP A 484 -1.30 12.84 -2.00
C ASP A 484 -1.94 11.59 -2.62
N GLY A 485 -3.04 11.78 -3.37
CA GLY A 485 -3.84 10.70 -3.97
C GLY A 485 -3.06 9.88 -5.00
N LEU A 486 -2.48 10.56 -6.00
CA LEU A 486 -1.63 9.92 -7.01
C LEU A 486 -0.47 9.14 -6.40
N TYR A 487 0.21 9.69 -5.39
CA TYR A 487 1.29 9.01 -4.68
C TYR A 487 0.77 7.72 -4.06
N SER A 488 -0.37 7.80 -3.38
CA SER A 488 -0.99 6.68 -2.66
C SER A 488 -1.47 5.59 -3.62
N LEU A 489 -2.00 5.96 -4.79
CA LEU A 489 -2.43 5.05 -5.85
C LEU A 489 -1.25 4.24 -6.41
N PHE A 490 -0.18 4.92 -6.83
CA PHE A 490 0.99 4.23 -7.40
C PHE A 490 1.75 3.44 -6.35
N HIS A 491 1.84 3.94 -5.11
CA HIS A 491 2.42 3.18 -4.02
C HIS A 491 1.64 1.88 -3.76
N ALA A 492 0.30 1.95 -3.75
CA ALA A 492 -0.54 0.77 -3.62
C ALA A 492 -0.31 -0.21 -4.77
N PHE A 493 -0.32 0.27 -6.02
CA PHE A 493 -0.11 -0.56 -7.21
C PHE A 493 1.18 -1.41 -7.14
N PHE A 494 2.28 -0.85 -6.64
CA PHE A 494 3.56 -1.55 -6.54
C PHE A 494 3.73 -2.37 -5.24
N SER A 495 2.79 -2.29 -4.30
CA SER A 495 2.89 -2.92 -2.96
C SER A 495 1.74 -3.91 -2.68
N ASN A 496 1.19 -4.53 -3.72
CA ASN A 496 -0.12 -5.21 -3.67
C ASN A 496 -0.13 -6.66 -3.15
N GLU A 497 0.95 -7.15 -2.56
CA GLU A 497 0.97 -8.44 -1.85
C GLU A 497 1.73 -8.32 -0.53
N LEU A 498 1.13 -8.85 0.54
CA LEU A 498 1.72 -8.82 1.87
C LEU A 498 1.77 -10.24 2.43
N SER A 499 2.94 -10.87 2.31
CA SER A 499 3.21 -12.19 2.88
C SER A 499 3.13 -12.14 4.41
N TYR A 500 2.31 -13.00 5.03
CA TYR A 500 2.19 -13.03 6.48
C TYR A 500 3.57 -13.26 7.14
N ASN A 501 4.31 -14.27 6.67
CA ASN A 501 5.57 -14.71 7.27
C ASN A 501 6.70 -13.68 7.18
N ASP A 502 6.67 -12.81 6.16
CA ASP A 502 7.70 -11.78 5.99
C ASP A 502 7.43 -10.53 6.85
N PHE A 503 6.16 -10.22 7.08
CA PHE A 503 5.72 -8.92 7.60
C PHE A 503 5.09 -8.94 8.99
N TYR A 504 4.67 -10.10 9.49
CA TYR A 504 4.01 -10.23 10.80
C TYR A 504 4.84 -11.08 11.75
N LEU A 505 4.43 -11.09 13.02
CA LEU A 505 5.02 -11.99 14.00
C LEU A 505 4.70 -13.44 13.66
N THR A 506 5.70 -14.29 13.84
CA THR A 506 5.64 -15.73 13.63
C THR A 506 6.20 -16.46 14.84
N ARG A 507 5.85 -17.74 14.97
CA ARG A 507 6.32 -18.66 16.00
C ARG A 507 6.74 -19.97 15.34
N PRO A 508 7.50 -20.83 16.03
CA PRO A 508 7.72 -22.19 15.55
C PRO A 508 6.40 -22.90 15.21
N ASP A 509 6.36 -23.62 14.10
CA ASP A 509 5.12 -24.28 13.64
C ASP A 509 4.59 -25.30 14.66
N ALA A 510 5.49 -26.01 15.33
CA ALA A 510 5.13 -26.94 16.40
C ALA A 510 4.40 -26.23 17.57
N ASP A 511 4.86 -25.03 17.94
CA ASP A 511 4.21 -24.21 18.98
C ASP A 511 2.86 -23.70 18.52
N THR A 512 2.73 -23.37 17.23
CA THR A 512 1.48 -22.94 16.61
C THR A 512 0.42 -24.04 16.70
N VAL A 513 0.75 -25.26 16.29
CA VAL A 513 -0.14 -26.41 16.40
C VAL A 513 -0.44 -26.75 17.87
N ALA A 514 0.57 -26.73 18.74
CA ALA A 514 0.38 -27.01 20.16
C ALA A 514 -0.55 -26.00 20.86
N THR A 515 -0.55 -24.74 20.40
CA THR A 515 -1.43 -23.68 20.89
C THR A 515 -2.86 -23.87 20.39
N LEU A 516 -3.04 -24.19 19.10
CA LEU A 516 -4.37 -24.25 18.48
C LEU A 516 -5.09 -25.58 18.71
N ALA A 517 -4.37 -26.70 18.76
CA ALA A 517 -5.00 -28.02 18.78
C ALA A 517 -5.95 -28.24 19.96
N PRO A 518 -5.64 -27.79 21.20
CA PRO A 518 -6.57 -27.89 22.33
C PRO A 518 -7.80 -26.98 22.19
N LEU A 519 -7.67 -25.84 21.51
CA LEU A 519 -8.75 -24.86 21.33
C LEU A 519 -9.80 -25.32 20.31
N MET A 520 -9.48 -26.31 19.48
CA MET A 520 -10.34 -26.81 18.39
C MET A 520 -10.92 -28.20 18.68
N ALA A 521 -10.72 -28.75 19.89
CA ALA A 521 -10.94 -30.16 20.19
C ALA A 521 -12.29 -30.51 20.83
N SER A 522 -13.27 -29.59 20.93
CA SER A 522 -14.46 -29.77 21.81
C SER A 522 -15.21 -31.09 21.58
N ASP A 523 -15.39 -31.53 20.32
CA ASP A 523 -16.05 -32.81 19.99
C ASP A 523 -15.45 -33.51 18.75
N ALA A 524 -14.22 -33.13 18.41
CA ALA A 524 -13.59 -33.52 17.15
C ALA A 524 -12.27 -34.24 17.36
N ARG A 525 -12.07 -35.34 16.65
CA ARG A 525 -10.81 -36.09 16.67
C ARG A 525 -9.86 -35.51 15.64
N ARG A 526 -8.70 -35.01 16.08
CA ARG A 526 -7.65 -34.58 15.16
C ARG A 526 -7.16 -35.76 14.31
N VAL A 527 -7.01 -35.55 13.00
CA VAL A 527 -6.60 -36.58 12.03
C VAL A 527 -5.56 -36.00 11.05
N GLY A 528 -4.86 -36.88 10.33
CA GLY A 528 -3.89 -36.46 9.30
C GLY A 528 -2.50 -36.15 9.86
N ASP A 529 -1.81 -35.22 9.19
CA ASP A 529 -0.43 -34.86 9.49
C ASP A 529 -0.31 -34.12 10.85
N PRO A 530 0.73 -34.38 11.67
CA PRO A 530 0.96 -33.68 12.93
C PRO A 530 1.16 -32.16 12.82
N ALA A 531 1.38 -31.61 11.62
CA ALA A 531 1.40 -30.19 11.33
C ALA A 531 0.04 -29.64 10.88
N SER A 532 -0.95 -30.48 10.54
CA SER A 532 -2.29 -30.07 10.08
C SER A 532 -3.29 -29.88 11.21
N LEU A 533 -4.28 -29.03 11.04
CA LEU A 533 -5.39 -28.86 11.99
C LEU A 533 -6.68 -29.48 11.42
N ALA A 534 -6.55 -30.61 10.71
CA ALA A 534 -7.69 -31.36 10.23
C ALA A 534 -8.36 -32.14 11.36
N TYR A 535 -9.67 -32.01 11.47
CA TYR A 535 -10.48 -32.69 12.48
C TYR A 535 -11.57 -33.52 11.82
N GLU A 536 -11.79 -34.72 12.37
CA GLU A 536 -12.95 -35.54 12.11
C GLU A 536 -14.02 -35.24 13.18
N VAL A 537 -15.14 -34.68 12.75
CA VAL A 537 -16.35 -34.47 13.56
C VAL A 537 -17.31 -35.61 13.28
N ALA A 538 -17.79 -36.28 14.32
CA ALA A 538 -18.67 -37.45 14.20
C ALA A 538 -19.85 -37.35 15.19
N PRO A 539 -20.95 -36.68 14.81
CA PRO A 539 -22.15 -36.58 15.64
C PRO A 539 -22.75 -37.95 15.98
N HIS A 540 -23.35 -38.07 17.16
CA HIS A 540 -24.00 -39.30 17.61
C HIS A 540 -25.44 -39.42 17.08
N GLU A 541 -26.05 -38.27 16.83
CA GLU A 541 -27.39 -38.12 16.31
C GLU A 541 -27.47 -38.56 14.84
N LYS A 542 -28.70 -38.87 14.40
CA LYS A 542 -28.95 -39.20 13.01
C LYS A 542 -28.80 -37.95 12.14
N GLU A 543 -28.06 -38.09 11.05
CA GLU A 543 -27.87 -37.04 10.03
C GLU A 543 -29.22 -36.50 9.53
N ILE A 544 -29.37 -35.17 9.52
CA ILE A 544 -30.53 -34.46 8.97
C ILE A 544 -30.19 -34.07 7.54
N ARG A 545 -30.79 -34.77 6.57
CA ARG A 545 -30.52 -34.55 5.14
C ARG A 545 -31.46 -33.49 4.52
N ALA A 546 -31.47 -32.30 5.11
CA ALA A 546 -32.25 -31.16 4.62
C ALA A 546 -31.52 -30.45 3.46
N ASN A 547 -32.26 -29.80 2.56
CA ASN A 547 -31.67 -28.86 1.61
C ASN A 547 -31.12 -27.65 2.36
N VAL A 548 -30.17 -26.94 1.76
CA VAL A 548 -29.56 -25.76 2.38
C VAL A 548 -29.50 -24.62 1.37
N VAL A 549 -29.98 -23.45 1.78
CA VAL A 549 -29.82 -22.19 1.05
C VAL A 549 -29.11 -21.20 1.94
N ILE A 550 -27.85 -20.89 1.62
CA ILE A 550 -27.13 -19.78 2.24
C ILE A 550 -27.37 -18.54 1.37
N VAL A 551 -27.97 -17.52 1.95
CA VAL A 551 -28.13 -16.18 1.38
C VAL A 551 -27.10 -15.28 2.04
N LEU A 552 -26.02 -15.01 1.30
CA LEU A 552 -25.01 -14.02 1.64
C LEU A 552 -25.55 -12.63 1.27
N MET A 553 -25.79 -11.80 2.29
CA MET A 553 -26.44 -10.50 2.15
C MET A 553 -25.38 -9.39 2.00
N GLU A 554 -25.26 -8.85 0.80
CA GLU A 554 -24.33 -7.78 0.44
C GLU A 554 -24.49 -6.56 1.36
N SER A 555 -23.42 -6.19 2.07
CA SER A 555 -23.31 -5.00 2.91
C SER A 555 -24.47 -4.85 3.93
N MET A 556 -25.04 -5.95 4.42
CA MET A 556 -26.22 -5.97 5.31
C MET A 556 -25.81 -6.03 6.79
N GLY A 557 -25.09 -5.01 7.26
CA GLY A 557 -24.63 -4.93 8.64
C GLY A 557 -25.76 -4.82 9.68
N SER A 558 -25.45 -5.19 10.92
CA SER A 558 -26.41 -5.14 12.04
C SER A 558 -26.89 -3.72 12.34
N GLU A 559 -26.14 -2.68 11.96
CA GLU A 559 -26.54 -1.28 12.07
C GLU A 559 -27.84 -0.91 11.31
N PHE A 560 -28.37 -1.81 10.49
CA PHE A 560 -29.65 -1.63 9.80
C PHE A 560 -30.85 -2.20 10.57
N PHE A 561 -30.62 -3.06 11.56
CA PHE A 561 -31.68 -3.63 12.41
C PHE A 561 -32.13 -2.60 13.44
N SER A 562 -33.44 -2.53 13.69
CA SER A 562 -34.03 -1.54 14.59
C SER A 562 -33.43 -1.54 16.00
N GLU A 563 -32.94 -2.69 16.48
CA GLU A 563 -32.33 -2.81 17.82
C GLU A 563 -30.95 -2.13 17.96
N PHE A 564 -30.27 -1.87 16.84
CA PHE A 564 -28.95 -1.23 16.80
C PHE A 564 -29.01 0.19 16.21
N ARG A 565 -30.21 0.74 16.04
CA ARG A 565 -30.45 2.07 15.46
C ARG A 565 -30.99 3.04 16.49
N ASP A 566 -30.34 4.19 16.59
CA ASP A 566 -30.77 5.29 17.46
C ASP A 566 -31.75 6.26 16.77
N ASP A 567 -31.91 6.17 15.44
CA ASP A 567 -32.71 7.11 14.65
C ASP A 567 -34.19 6.70 14.50
N GLY A 568 -34.57 5.54 15.04
CA GLY A 568 -35.94 5.02 15.02
C GLY A 568 -36.45 4.58 13.64
N GLN A 569 -35.63 4.60 12.58
CA GLN A 569 -36.02 4.09 11.26
C GLN A 569 -36.03 2.57 11.25
N LYS A 570 -37.10 1.98 10.69
CA LYS A 570 -37.20 0.52 10.47
C LYS A 570 -36.85 0.21 9.02
N LEU A 571 -35.64 -0.30 8.79
CA LEU A 571 -35.14 -0.60 7.44
C LEU A 571 -35.26 -2.08 7.06
N THR A 572 -35.29 -2.99 8.02
CA THR A 572 -35.27 -4.45 7.79
C THR A 572 -36.44 -5.19 8.44
N PRO A 573 -37.71 -4.79 8.22
CA PRO A 573 -38.85 -5.41 8.88
C PRO A 573 -39.02 -6.91 8.56
N GLU A 574 -38.68 -7.37 7.36
CA GLU A 574 -38.85 -8.78 6.98
C GLU A 574 -37.80 -9.67 7.65
N LEU A 575 -36.53 -9.23 7.68
CA LEU A 575 -35.46 -9.91 8.40
C LEU A 575 -35.69 -9.92 9.91
N GLU A 576 -36.18 -8.83 10.51
CA GLU A 576 -36.51 -8.79 11.94
C GLU A 576 -37.64 -9.77 12.29
N LYS A 577 -38.67 -9.85 11.44
CA LYS A 577 -39.72 -10.87 11.59
C LYS A 577 -39.13 -12.27 11.48
N LEU A 578 -38.31 -12.51 10.47
CA LEU A 578 -37.67 -13.81 10.27
C LEU A 578 -36.78 -14.20 11.46
N ALA A 579 -36.00 -13.26 11.99
CA ALA A 579 -35.16 -13.47 13.17
C ALA A 579 -35.97 -13.91 14.40
N SER A 580 -37.17 -13.34 14.60
CA SER A 580 -38.06 -13.73 15.71
C SER A 580 -38.62 -15.16 15.61
N GLU A 581 -38.62 -15.73 14.40
CA GLU A 581 -39.10 -17.08 14.09
C GLU A 581 -37.95 -18.09 13.86
N SER A 582 -36.70 -17.69 14.12
CA SER A 582 -35.49 -18.43 13.73
C SER A 582 -34.53 -18.64 14.91
N LEU A 583 -33.48 -19.43 14.67
CA LEU A 583 -32.26 -19.33 15.48
C LEU A 583 -31.50 -18.09 15.02
N TYR A 584 -31.48 -17.03 15.85
CA TYR A 584 -30.90 -15.73 15.54
C TYR A 584 -29.67 -15.47 16.39
N PHE A 585 -28.51 -15.30 15.74
CA PHE A 585 -27.29 -14.81 16.38
C PHE A 585 -27.19 -13.30 16.16
N SER A 586 -27.39 -12.55 17.23
CA SER A 586 -27.47 -11.09 17.19
C SER A 586 -26.10 -10.40 17.18
N HIS A 587 -25.02 -11.10 17.55
CA HIS A 587 -23.66 -10.55 17.67
C HIS A 587 -22.65 -11.37 16.86
N VAL A 588 -22.80 -11.40 15.54
CA VAL A 588 -21.80 -12.00 14.64
C VAL A 588 -20.83 -10.93 14.14
N TYR A 589 -19.55 -11.28 14.01
CA TYR A 589 -18.54 -10.35 13.49
C TYR A 589 -17.87 -10.89 12.23
N SER A 590 -17.95 -10.12 11.14
CA SER A 590 -17.37 -10.44 9.84
C SER A 590 -15.84 -10.51 9.92
N THR A 591 -15.23 -11.42 9.16
CA THR A 591 -13.77 -11.55 9.15
C THR A 591 -13.08 -10.37 8.47
N GLY A 592 -13.79 -9.67 7.59
CA GLY A 592 -13.28 -8.52 6.87
C GLY A 592 -14.38 -7.57 6.44
N THR A 593 -14.01 -6.59 5.64
CA THR A 593 -14.86 -5.47 5.20
C THR A 593 -15.18 -5.51 3.70
N ARG A 594 -15.09 -6.70 3.08
CA ARG A 594 -15.34 -6.91 1.65
C ARG A 594 -16.07 -8.23 1.42
N THR A 595 -16.93 -8.29 0.41
CA THR A 595 -17.76 -9.46 0.06
C THR A 595 -16.95 -10.75 -0.06
N VAL A 596 -15.80 -10.70 -0.76
CA VAL A 596 -14.89 -11.84 -0.93
C VAL A 596 -14.29 -12.37 0.38
N ARG A 597 -14.25 -11.58 1.47
CA ARG A 597 -13.89 -12.05 2.81
C ARG A 597 -15.03 -12.80 3.48
N GLY A 598 -16.27 -12.33 3.29
CA GLY A 598 -17.47 -13.07 3.71
C GLY A 598 -17.59 -14.41 2.98
N ILE A 599 -17.34 -14.42 1.67
CA ILE A 599 -17.27 -15.66 0.87
C ILE A 599 -16.18 -16.59 1.43
N GLU A 600 -14.97 -16.11 1.66
CA GLU A 600 -13.87 -16.88 2.25
C GLU A 600 -14.27 -17.46 3.63
N ALA A 601 -14.87 -16.65 4.50
CA ALA A 601 -15.31 -17.07 5.83
C ALA A 601 -16.37 -18.18 5.78
N LEU A 602 -17.39 -18.03 4.94
CA LEU A 602 -18.55 -18.93 4.89
C LEU A 602 -18.32 -20.17 4.02
N THR A 603 -17.21 -20.23 3.30
CA THR A 603 -16.91 -21.38 2.45
C THR A 603 -15.67 -22.15 2.91
N LEU A 604 -14.71 -21.50 3.56
CA LEU A 604 -13.51 -22.14 4.11
C LEU A 604 -13.47 -22.17 5.64
N ALA A 605 -14.26 -21.34 6.34
CA ALA A 605 -14.26 -21.24 7.81
C ALA A 605 -12.87 -21.00 8.42
N ARG A 606 -12.09 -20.07 7.83
CA ARG A 606 -10.71 -19.75 8.25
C ARG A 606 -10.52 -18.29 8.61
N PRO A 607 -9.54 -17.97 9.49
CA PRO A 607 -9.11 -16.59 9.72
C PRO A 607 -8.63 -15.94 8.41
N PRO A 608 -8.94 -14.66 8.19
CA PRO A 608 -8.58 -13.94 6.98
C PRO A 608 -7.06 -13.72 6.89
N LEU A 609 -6.53 -13.71 5.67
CA LEU A 609 -5.12 -13.38 5.40
C LEU A 609 -4.91 -11.87 5.24
N PRO A 610 -3.71 -11.34 5.50
CA PRO A 610 -3.40 -9.97 5.11
C PRO A 610 -3.34 -9.85 3.58
N GLY A 611 -3.59 -8.65 3.06
CA GLY A 611 -3.55 -8.37 1.62
C GLY A 611 -4.78 -8.88 0.87
N MET A 612 -4.56 -9.60 -0.22
CA MET A 612 -5.61 -10.17 -1.06
C MET A 612 -6.25 -11.43 -0.42
N PRO A 613 -7.58 -11.62 -0.54
CA PRO A 613 -8.28 -12.81 -0.07
C PRO A 613 -7.96 -14.04 -0.93
N ILE A 614 -8.08 -15.25 -0.36
CA ILE A 614 -7.82 -16.52 -1.08
C ILE A 614 -8.65 -16.62 -2.35
N VAL A 615 -9.89 -16.11 -2.34
CA VAL A 615 -10.80 -16.04 -3.50
C VAL A 615 -10.17 -15.36 -4.74
N ARG A 616 -9.16 -14.50 -4.56
CA ARG A 616 -8.44 -13.82 -5.66
C ARG A 616 -6.98 -14.25 -5.80
N LEU A 617 -6.45 -15.05 -4.88
CA LEU A 617 -5.07 -15.54 -4.96
C LEU A 617 -4.92 -16.66 -5.98
N GLN A 618 -3.74 -16.75 -6.60
CA GLN A 618 -3.43 -17.88 -7.48
C GLN A 618 -3.43 -19.22 -6.73
N GLY A 619 -3.92 -20.25 -7.42
CA GLY A 619 -4.03 -21.62 -6.91
C GLY A 619 -5.20 -21.82 -5.95
N ASN A 620 -6.30 -21.07 -6.11
CA ASN A 620 -7.49 -21.13 -5.26
C ASN A 620 -8.57 -22.12 -5.75
N ASP A 621 -8.23 -22.99 -6.67
CA ASP A 621 -8.98 -24.14 -7.16
C ASP A 621 -8.68 -25.42 -6.34
N ASN A 622 -9.49 -26.48 -6.47
CA ASN A 622 -9.27 -27.78 -5.82
C ASN A 622 -8.99 -27.66 -4.31
N LEU A 623 -9.78 -26.86 -3.61
CA LEU A 623 -9.72 -26.70 -2.16
C LEU A 623 -10.81 -27.55 -1.48
N ARG A 624 -10.54 -27.95 -0.23
CA ARG A 624 -11.55 -28.47 0.69
C ARG A 624 -12.24 -27.31 1.40
N GLY A 625 -13.56 -27.33 1.40
CA GLY A 625 -14.40 -26.31 1.99
C GLY A 625 -15.77 -26.87 2.35
N ILE A 626 -16.73 -26.01 2.71
CA ILE A 626 -18.09 -26.45 3.04
C ILE A 626 -18.71 -27.29 1.92
N TRP A 627 -18.43 -26.96 0.66
CA TRP A 627 -18.94 -27.67 -0.51
C TRP A 627 -18.49 -29.13 -0.59
N SER A 628 -17.27 -29.47 -0.15
CA SER A 628 -16.79 -30.85 -0.20
C SER A 628 -17.63 -31.72 0.72
N VAL A 629 -17.98 -31.19 1.90
CA VAL A 629 -18.85 -31.86 2.89
C VAL A 629 -20.23 -32.18 2.31
N PHE A 630 -20.83 -31.25 1.56
CA PHE A 630 -22.13 -31.44 0.89
C PHE A 630 -22.01 -32.37 -0.33
N ARG A 631 -20.97 -32.23 -1.15
CA ARG A 631 -20.75 -33.06 -2.36
C ARG A 631 -20.49 -34.52 -2.02
N GLU A 632 -19.72 -34.80 -0.97
CA GLU A 632 -19.49 -36.15 -0.45
C GLU A 632 -20.80 -36.85 -0.06
N ARG A 633 -21.86 -36.09 0.22
CA ARG A 633 -23.22 -36.55 0.53
C ARG A 633 -24.17 -36.57 -0.67
N GLY A 634 -23.65 -36.29 -1.87
CA GLY A 634 -24.41 -36.28 -3.12
C GLY A 634 -25.34 -35.07 -3.30
N TYR A 635 -25.07 -33.95 -2.62
CA TYR A 635 -25.83 -32.72 -2.84
C TYR A 635 -25.49 -32.10 -4.19
N ASP A 636 -26.49 -31.47 -4.79
CA ASP A 636 -26.31 -30.56 -5.92
C ASP A 636 -25.86 -29.18 -5.41
N THR A 637 -24.60 -28.82 -5.64
CA THR A 637 -23.99 -27.59 -5.11
C THR A 637 -23.95 -26.48 -6.16
N LYS A 638 -24.61 -25.35 -5.89
CA LYS A 638 -24.74 -24.21 -6.83
C LYS A 638 -24.30 -22.89 -6.22
N TRP A 639 -23.53 -22.14 -6.99
CA TRP A 639 -23.23 -20.73 -6.74
C TRP A 639 -24.19 -19.90 -7.60
N ILE A 640 -25.00 -19.05 -6.97
CA ILE A 640 -26.07 -18.30 -7.64
C ILE A 640 -25.84 -16.80 -7.44
N TYR A 641 -25.70 -16.07 -8.54
CA TYR A 641 -25.37 -14.64 -8.50
C TYR A 641 -26.15 -13.82 -9.55
N GLY A 642 -26.64 -12.65 -9.15
CA GLY A 642 -27.43 -11.78 -10.03
C GLY A 642 -26.59 -10.99 -11.03
N GLY A 643 -25.29 -10.87 -10.78
CA GLY A 643 -24.31 -10.19 -11.62
C GLY A 643 -23.51 -11.11 -12.51
N TYR A 644 -22.47 -10.56 -13.12
CA TYR A 644 -21.48 -11.36 -13.85
C TYR A 644 -20.40 -11.84 -12.90
N GLY A 645 -20.34 -13.14 -12.63
CA GLY A 645 -19.47 -13.66 -11.58
C GLY A 645 -17.97 -13.72 -11.95
N TYR A 646 -17.56 -13.23 -13.12
CA TYR A 646 -16.13 -12.99 -13.37
C TYR A 646 -15.58 -11.85 -12.49
N PHE A 647 -16.46 -10.91 -12.10
CA PHE A 647 -16.12 -9.89 -11.12
C PHE A 647 -15.57 -10.55 -9.86
N ASP A 648 -14.51 -9.98 -9.30
CA ASP A 648 -13.87 -10.47 -8.09
C ASP A 648 -13.37 -11.93 -8.12
N ASN A 649 -13.19 -12.50 -9.31
CA ASN A 649 -12.77 -13.89 -9.53
C ASN A 649 -13.76 -14.95 -8.99
N MET A 650 -15.02 -14.58 -8.73
CA MET A 650 -15.98 -15.45 -8.05
C MET A 650 -16.28 -16.74 -8.82
N ASN A 651 -16.58 -16.66 -10.12
CA ASN A 651 -16.91 -17.83 -10.94
C ASN A 651 -15.74 -18.81 -11.03
N ALA A 652 -14.51 -18.31 -11.20
CA ALA A 652 -13.33 -19.16 -11.26
C ALA A 652 -13.10 -19.86 -9.91
N TYR A 653 -13.26 -19.15 -8.79
CA TYR A 653 -13.19 -19.73 -7.45
C TYR A 653 -14.27 -20.79 -7.23
N PHE A 654 -15.55 -20.47 -7.43
CA PHE A 654 -16.64 -21.42 -7.16
C PHE A 654 -16.61 -22.63 -8.11
N SER A 655 -16.41 -22.42 -9.42
CA SER A 655 -16.32 -23.54 -10.38
C SER A 655 -15.09 -24.42 -10.16
N GLY A 656 -13.94 -23.81 -9.86
CA GLY A 656 -12.70 -24.54 -9.53
C GLY A 656 -12.78 -25.34 -8.23
N ASN A 657 -13.79 -25.08 -7.40
CA ASN A 657 -14.07 -25.79 -6.16
C ASN A 657 -15.35 -26.65 -6.22
N GLY A 658 -15.86 -26.92 -7.43
CA GLY A 658 -16.90 -27.92 -7.65
C GLY A 658 -18.34 -27.43 -7.50
N PHE A 659 -18.58 -26.12 -7.47
CA PHE A 659 -19.93 -25.58 -7.65
C PHE A 659 -20.31 -25.52 -9.13
N THR A 660 -21.60 -25.75 -9.39
CA THR A 660 -22.22 -25.31 -10.64
C THR A 660 -22.46 -23.81 -10.56
N VAL A 661 -21.94 -23.06 -11.53
CA VAL A 661 -22.11 -21.59 -11.60
C VAL A 661 -23.44 -21.26 -12.26
N VAL A 662 -24.26 -20.47 -11.57
CA VAL A 662 -25.55 -19.93 -12.04
C VAL A 662 -25.51 -18.42 -11.85
N ASP A 663 -24.82 -17.72 -12.74
CA ASP A 663 -24.75 -16.25 -12.71
C ASP A 663 -25.73 -15.62 -13.72
N ARG A 664 -25.64 -14.30 -13.94
CA ARG A 664 -26.48 -13.59 -14.89
C ARG A 664 -26.45 -14.16 -16.33
N THR A 665 -25.36 -14.82 -16.73
CA THR A 665 -25.19 -15.29 -18.12
C THR A 665 -26.17 -16.39 -18.53
N VAL A 666 -26.75 -17.11 -17.58
CA VAL A 666 -27.71 -18.19 -17.85
C VAL A 666 -29.18 -17.76 -17.72
N MET A 667 -29.44 -16.51 -17.31
CA MET A 667 -30.79 -15.96 -17.20
C MET A 667 -31.31 -15.50 -18.57
N GLN A 668 -32.55 -15.85 -18.88
CA GLN A 668 -33.23 -15.40 -20.09
C GLN A 668 -33.73 -13.96 -19.95
N PRO A 669 -33.86 -13.19 -21.05
CA PRO A 669 -34.34 -11.80 -20.98
C PRO A 669 -35.69 -11.63 -20.28
N GLU A 670 -36.59 -12.60 -20.41
CA GLU A 670 -37.93 -12.57 -19.80
C GLU A 670 -37.88 -12.80 -18.28
N GLU A 671 -36.79 -13.36 -17.75
CA GLU A 671 -36.54 -13.53 -16.32
C GLU A 671 -36.04 -12.23 -15.66
N ILE A 672 -35.67 -11.21 -16.45
CA ILE A 672 -35.04 -9.97 -15.98
C ILE A 672 -36.03 -8.82 -16.06
N THR A 673 -36.63 -8.47 -14.91
CA THR A 673 -37.55 -7.33 -14.82
C THR A 673 -36.82 -6.02 -14.53
N PHE A 674 -35.66 -6.10 -13.87
CA PHE A 674 -34.80 -4.96 -13.61
C PHE A 674 -33.33 -5.40 -13.54
N SER A 675 -32.43 -4.56 -14.04
CA SER A 675 -31.00 -4.74 -13.80
C SER A 675 -30.25 -3.41 -13.83
N ASN A 676 -29.12 -3.37 -13.14
CA ASN A 676 -28.13 -2.29 -13.24
C ASN A 676 -26.75 -2.90 -13.59
N ILE A 677 -25.68 -2.13 -13.38
CA ILE A 677 -24.31 -2.59 -13.64
C ILE A 677 -23.89 -3.79 -12.76
N TRP A 678 -24.42 -3.89 -11.54
CA TRP A 678 -24.07 -4.96 -10.59
C TRP A 678 -24.76 -6.27 -10.92
N GLY A 679 -25.98 -6.21 -11.46
CA GLY A 679 -26.74 -7.41 -11.77
C GLY A 679 -28.22 -7.16 -11.97
N VAL A 680 -28.97 -8.25 -12.05
CA VAL A 680 -30.43 -8.24 -11.93
C VAL A 680 -30.82 -7.88 -10.49
N CYS A 681 -32.04 -7.38 -10.27
CA CYS A 681 -32.49 -7.11 -8.91
C CYS A 681 -32.64 -8.39 -8.08
N ASP A 682 -32.64 -8.24 -6.75
CA ASP A 682 -32.67 -9.39 -5.84
C ASP A 682 -33.95 -10.24 -5.99
N GLU A 683 -35.09 -9.65 -6.39
CA GLU A 683 -36.31 -10.41 -6.76
C GLU A 683 -36.05 -11.41 -7.92
N ASN A 684 -35.34 -10.99 -8.98
CA ASN A 684 -35.00 -11.88 -10.10
C ASN A 684 -33.96 -12.93 -9.70
N LEU A 685 -32.98 -12.54 -8.88
CA LEU A 685 -32.00 -13.46 -8.30
C LEU A 685 -32.68 -14.57 -7.48
N PHE A 686 -33.61 -14.22 -6.59
CA PHE A 686 -34.31 -15.19 -5.77
C PHE A 686 -35.27 -16.07 -6.60
N ALA A 687 -35.93 -15.52 -7.61
CA ALA A 687 -36.71 -16.32 -8.56
C ALA A 687 -35.83 -17.36 -9.28
N ARG A 688 -34.59 -16.97 -9.65
CA ARG A 688 -33.61 -17.91 -10.22
C ARG A 688 -33.20 -18.98 -9.21
N ALA A 689 -32.95 -18.61 -7.96
CA ALA A 689 -32.60 -19.55 -6.89
C ALA A 689 -33.71 -20.59 -6.64
N ILE A 690 -34.97 -20.17 -6.65
CA ILE A 690 -36.15 -21.06 -6.55
C ILE A 690 -36.20 -22.03 -7.74
N LYS A 691 -36.02 -21.53 -8.97
CA LYS A 691 -36.00 -22.37 -10.18
C LYS A 691 -34.89 -23.42 -10.14
N GLU A 692 -33.73 -23.08 -9.58
CA GLU A 692 -32.64 -24.03 -9.37
C GLU A 692 -32.91 -25.06 -8.27
N ALA A 693 -33.56 -24.65 -7.18
CA ALA A 693 -34.02 -25.56 -6.12
C ALA A 693 -35.08 -26.54 -6.65
N ASP A 694 -36.04 -26.07 -7.45
CA ASP A 694 -37.04 -26.91 -8.12
C ASP A 694 -36.39 -27.94 -9.04
N ALA A 695 -35.39 -27.53 -9.82
CA ALA A 695 -34.68 -28.44 -10.72
C ALA A 695 -33.95 -29.55 -9.94
N SER A 696 -33.27 -29.21 -8.84
CA SER A 696 -32.60 -30.21 -8.00
C SER A 696 -33.59 -31.14 -7.31
N HIS A 697 -34.69 -30.59 -6.78
CA HIS A 697 -35.75 -31.37 -6.14
C HIS A 697 -36.44 -32.32 -7.12
N ALA A 698 -36.77 -31.86 -8.33
CA ALA A 698 -37.34 -32.68 -9.39
C ALA A 698 -36.40 -33.81 -9.84
N ALA A 699 -35.08 -33.58 -9.74
CA ALA A 699 -34.06 -34.61 -9.98
C ALA A 699 -33.85 -35.57 -8.79
N GLY A 700 -34.59 -35.41 -7.69
CA GLY A 700 -34.49 -36.24 -6.49
C GLY A 700 -33.18 -36.05 -5.71
N LYS A 701 -32.50 -34.92 -5.88
CA LYS A 701 -31.24 -34.62 -5.18
C LYS A 701 -31.46 -33.54 -4.11
N PRO A 702 -30.88 -33.69 -2.90
CA PRO A 702 -30.81 -32.58 -1.99
C PRO A 702 -29.86 -31.50 -2.57
N PHE A 703 -30.10 -30.23 -2.27
CA PHE A 703 -29.32 -29.13 -2.84
C PHE A 703 -28.66 -28.26 -1.78
N PHE A 704 -27.53 -27.68 -2.16
CA PHE A 704 -26.81 -26.65 -1.42
C PHE A 704 -26.59 -25.45 -2.33
N ASN A 705 -27.42 -24.42 -2.13
CA ASN A 705 -27.36 -23.19 -2.91
C ASN A 705 -26.66 -22.10 -2.08
N PHE A 706 -25.59 -21.54 -2.63
CA PHE A 706 -24.91 -20.36 -2.09
C PHE A 706 -25.29 -19.16 -2.96
N VAL A 707 -26.05 -18.23 -2.41
CA VAL A 707 -26.67 -17.10 -3.12
C VAL A 707 -26.09 -15.80 -2.60
N LEU A 708 -25.65 -14.88 -3.46
CA LEU A 708 -25.18 -13.54 -3.07
C LEU A 708 -26.11 -12.45 -3.63
N THR A 709 -26.68 -11.62 -2.75
CA THR A 709 -27.52 -10.47 -3.13
C THR A 709 -26.70 -9.35 -3.77
N THR A 710 -27.34 -8.43 -4.49
CA THR A 710 -26.65 -7.40 -5.28
C THR A 710 -27.25 -6.00 -5.16
N SER A 711 -28.51 -5.88 -4.74
CA SER A 711 -29.24 -4.61 -4.86
C SER A 711 -28.80 -3.56 -3.83
N ASN A 712 -28.20 -3.96 -2.71
CA ASN A 712 -27.63 -3.08 -1.69
C ASN A 712 -26.23 -2.54 -2.07
N HIS A 713 -26.09 -2.11 -3.33
CA HIS A 713 -24.86 -1.53 -3.84
C HIS A 713 -25.15 -0.20 -4.52
N ARG A 714 -24.27 0.81 -4.34
CA ARG A 714 -24.34 2.08 -5.09
C ARG A 714 -24.44 1.77 -6.59
N PRO A 715 -25.36 2.37 -7.38
CA PRO A 715 -26.17 3.57 -7.12
C PRO A 715 -27.47 3.37 -6.31
N TYR A 716 -27.67 2.21 -5.68
CA TYR A 716 -28.87 1.88 -4.89
C TYR A 716 -30.15 1.99 -5.73
N THR A 717 -30.11 1.35 -6.90
CA THR A 717 -31.23 1.33 -7.84
C THR A 717 -31.95 0.00 -7.79
N TYR A 718 -33.27 0.06 -7.76
CA TYR A 718 -34.18 -1.08 -7.73
C TYR A 718 -35.52 -0.71 -8.42
N PRO A 719 -36.41 -1.68 -8.70
CA PRO A 719 -37.74 -1.40 -9.24
C PRO A 719 -38.55 -0.43 -8.38
N ASP A 720 -39.15 0.57 -9.02
CA ASP A 720 -39.98 1.56 -8.33
C ASP A 720 -41.28 0.97 -7.77
N GLY A 721 -41.80 1.58 -6.71
CA GLY A 721 -43.09 1.22 -6.11
C GLY A 721 -43.12 -0.07 -5.28
N LYS A 722 -41.96 -0.70 -5.06
CA LYS A 722 -41.83 -1.91 -4.22
C LYS A 722 -41.74 -1.61 -2.73
N ILE A 723 -41.08 -0.50 -2.39
CA ILE A 723 -40.88 -0.03 -1.02
C ILE A 723 -41.18 1.48 -0.92
N SER A 724 -41.20 2.03 0.29
CA SER A 724 -41.52 3.44 0.54
C SER A 724 -40.41 4.41 0.14
N ILE A 725 -39.15 3.95 0.09
CA ILE A 725 -37.99 4.77 -0.29
C ILE A 725 -37.80 4.70 -1.81
N PRO A 726 -37.84 5.83 -2.55
CA PRO A 726 -37.63 5.82 -3.99
C PRO A 726 -36.23 5.31 -4.41
N SER A 727 -36.16 4.65 -5.56
CA SER A 727 -34.89 4.20 -6.16
C SER A 727 -33.89 5.35 -6.31
N LYS A 728 -32.58 5.09 -6.12
CA LYS A 728 -31.48 6.07 -6.07
C LYS A 728 -31.45 6.99 -4.85
N SER A 729 -32.28 6.78 -3.84
CA SER A 729 -32.28 7.64 -2.63
C SER A 729 -31.19 7.31 -1.60
N GLY A 730 -30.24 6.45 -1.94
CA GLY A 730 -29.11 6.06 -1.08
C GLY A 730 -29.28 4.70 -0.42
N ARG A 731 -28.34 4.38 0.49
CA ARG A 731 -28.17 3.04 1.07
C ARG A 731 -29.41 2.52 1.80
N ASN A 732 -30.10 3.36 2.58
CA ASN A 732 -31.33 2.95 3.28
C ASN A 732 -32.39 2.36 2.33
N GLY A 733 -32.49 2.90 1.11
CA GLY A 733 -33.38 2.36 0.08
C GLY A 733 -32.91 1.00 -0.44
N GLY A 734 -31.61 0.85 -0.71
CA GLY A 734 -31.01 -0.43 -1.11
C GLY A 734 -31.18 -1.53 -0.06
N VAL A 735 -30.95 -1.20 1.22
CA VAL A 735 -31.17 -2.09 2.37
C VAL A 735 -32.64 -2.52 2.47
N MET A 736 -33.57 -1.56 2.47
CA MET A 736 -35.00 -1.84 2.60
C MET A 736 -35.53 -2.66 1.41
N TYR A 737 -34.99 -2.45 0.21
CA TYR A 737 -35.36 -3.24 -0.96
C TYR A 737 -34.80 -4.66 -0.91
N ALA A 738 -33.57 -4.84 -0.43
CA ALA A 738 -32.98 -6.17 -0.24
C ALA A 738 -33.76 -6.97 0.82
N ASP A 739 -34.13 -6.33 1.94
CA ASP A 739 -35.01 -6.90 2.97
C ASP A 739 -36.38 -7.31 2.40
N TYR A 740 -37.05 -6.40 1.68
CA TYR A 740 -38.31 -6.69 0.99
C TYR A 740 -38.19 -7.89 0.04
N SER A 741 -37.09 -7.97 -0.71
CA SER A 741 -36.84 -9.07 -1.66
C SER A 741 -36.67 -10.41 -0.95
N ILE A 742 -36.06 -10.43 0.24
CA ILE A 742 -35.95 -11.62 1.10
C ILE A 742 -37.34 -12.04 1.61
N GLY A 743 -38.18 -11.08 2.03
CA GLY A 743 -39.57 -11.36 2.39
C GLY A 743 -40.33 -12.05 1.25
N LYS A 744 -40.20 -11.52 0.02
CA LYS A 744 -40.81 -12.12 -1.19
C LYS A 744 -40.23 -13.48 -1.55
N PHE A 745 -38.94 -13.66 -1.38
CA PHE A 745 -38.31 -14.97 -1.55
C PHE A 745 -38.91 -16.00 -0.59
N MET A 746 -39.04 -15.68 0.70
CA MET A 746 -39.61 -16.59 1.69
C MET A 746 -41.11 -16.84 1.46
N GLU A 747 -41.88 -15.83 1.07
CA GLU A 747 -43.30 -15.98 0.69
C GLU A 747 -43.47 -16.96 -0.50
N GLU A 748 -42.63 -16.84 -1.52
CA GLU A 748 -42.69 -17.71 -2.69
C GLU A 748 -42.18 -19.12 -2.35
N ALA A 749 -41.01 -19.24 -1.71
CA ALA A 749 -40.41 -20.52 -1.35
C ALA A 749 -41.36 -21.40 -0.54
N ARG A 750 -42.19 -20.83 0.36
CA ARG A 750 -43.23 -21.55 1.13
C ARG A 750 -44.24 -22.32 0.28
N LYS A 751 -44.39 -21.98 -1.00
CA LYS A 751 -45.32 -22.64 -1.93
C LYS A 751 -44.71 -23.90 -2.55
N HIS A 752 -43.40 -24.11 -2.42
CA HIS A 752 -42.69 -25.22 -3.05
C HIS A 752 -42.59 -26.44 -2.12
N PRO A 753 -42.64 -27.66 -2.67
CA PRO A 753 -42.68 -28.90 -1.88
C PRO A 753 -41.41 -29.17 -1.08
N TRP A 754 -40.28 -28.56 -1.43
CA TRP A 754 -39.01 -28.71 -0.73
C TRP A 754 -38.85 -27.78 0.48
N PHE A 755 -39.75 -26.81 0.69
CA PHE A 755 -39.59 -25.77 1.71
C PHE A 755 -39.43 -26.32 3.13
N ASP A 756 -40.33 -27.23 3.53
CA ASP A 756 -40.32 -27.81 4.88
C ASP A 756 -39.07 -28.64 5.16
N ASP A 757 -38.39 -29.12 4.12
CA ASP A 757 -37.15 -29.89 4.19
C ASP A 757 -35.92 -29.03 3.87
N THR A 758 -35.99 -27.71 4.08
CA THR A 758 -34.90 -26.77 3.76
C THR A 758 -34.48 -25.94 4.98
N VAL A 759 -33.17 -25.78 5.16
CA VAL A 759 -32.54 -24.83 6.07
C VAL A 759 -32.14 -23.59 5.29
N PHE A 760 -32.70 -22.44 5.66
CA PHE A 760 -32.32 -21.16 5.10
C PHE A 760 -31.39 -20.43 6.07
N VAL A 761 -30.24 -19.97 5.59
CA VAL A 761 -29.24 -19.24 6.37
C VAL A 761 -29.07 -17.86 5.76
N PHE A 762 -29.45 -16.82 6.48
CA PHE A 762 -29.24 -15.43 6.08
C PHE A 762 -28.09 -14.87 6.90
N VAL A 763 -27.02 -14.48 6.23
CA VAL A 763 -25.82 -13.96 6.88
C VAL A 763 -25.23 -12.86 6.02
N ALA A 764 -24.83 -11.74 6.63
CA ALA A 764 -24.17 -10.70 5.85
C ALA A 764 -22.70 -11.07 5.58
N ASP A 765 -22.17 -10.55 4.48
CA ASP A 765 -20.75 -10.68 4.14
C ASP A 765 -19.87 -9.75 4.98
N HIS A 766 -20.32 -8.51 5.18
CA HIS A 766 -19.72 -7.48 6.02
C HIS A 766 -20.73 -6.36 6.36
N GLY A 767 -20.34 -5.44 7.24
CA GLY A 767 -21.09 -4.21 7.53
C GLY A 767 -20.99 -3.16 6.42
N ALA A 768 -21.64 -2.00 6.58
CA ALA A 768 -21.71 -0.98 5.53
C ALA A 768 -20.37 -0.25 5.26
N SER A 769 -19.43 -0.28 6.21
CA SER A 769 -18.12 0.36 6.08
C SER A 769 -17.10 -0.59 5.43
N SER A 770 -16.53 -0.19 4.29
CA SER A 770 -15.60 -1.00 3.48
C SER A 770 -14.17 -0.43 3.39
N SER A 771 -13.83 0.55 4.24
CA SER A 771 -12.56 1.28 4.19
C SER A 771 -11.35 0.40 4.62
N GLY A 772 -10.53 -0.01 3.65
CA GLY A 772 -9.44 -0.97 3.85
C GLY A 772 -8.21 -0.47 4.64
N ARG A 773 -8.19 0.78 5.14
CA ARG A 773 -7.05 1.42 5.82
C ARG A 773 -7.33 1.92 7.25
N GLU A 774 -8.53 1.68 7.80
CA GLU A 774 -8.86 2.10 9.17
C GLU A 774 -8.02 1.38 10.25
N GLU A 775 -7.95 1.91 11.48
CA GLU A 775 -7.72 1.05 12.65
C GLU A 775 -8.89 0.05 12.71
N ILE A 776 -8.65 -1.23 13.01
CA ILE A 776 -9.75 -2.20 13.07
C ILE A 776 -10.71 -1.79 14.19
N LYS A 777 -11.94 -1.44 13.80
CA LYS A 777 -13.04 -1.13 14.72
C LYS A 777 -14.03 -2.28 14.73
N GLN A 778 -14.12 -2.96 15.87
CA GLN A 778 -15.01 -4.11 16.04
C GLN A 778 -16.47 -3.83 15.61
N GLY A 779 -17.00 -2.64 15.90
CA GLY A 779 -18.37 -2.27 15.52
C GLY A 779 -18.64 -2.27 14.01
N ASN A 780 -17.64 -2.00 13.17
CA ASN A 780 -17.81 -2.02 11.69
C ASN A 780 -17.95 -3.45 11.13
N HIS A 781 -17.67 -4.47 11.94
CA HIS A 781 -17.75 -5.87 11.56
C HIS A 781 -19.05 -6.53 12.03
N HIS A 782 -19.90 -5.83 12.78
CA HIS A 782 -21.10 -6.41 13.37
C HIS A 782 -22.17 -6.70 12.31
N ILE A 783 -22.51 -7.97 12.16
CA ILE A 783 -23.42 -8.50 11.13
C ILE A 783 -24.48 -9.44 11.74
N PRO A 784 -25.63 -9.64 11.07
CA PRO A 784 -26.64 -10.60 11.48
C PRO A 784 -26.35 -12.01 10.95
N LEU A 785 -26.80 -13.03 11.68
CA LEU A 785 -26.93 -14.42 11.21
C LEU A 785 -28.27 -15.00 11.68
N ILE A 786 -29.09 -15.42 10.73
CA ILE A 786 -30.44 -15.96 10.97
C ILE A 786 -30.52 -17.34 10.31
N ILE A 787 -30.84 -18.37 11.08
CA ILE A 787 -31.02 -19.74 10.59
C ILE A 787 -32.50 -20.13 10.75
N TYR A 788 -33.22 -20.17 9.63
CA TYR A 788 -34.64 -20.53 9.57
C TYR A 788 -34.83 -21.96 9.08
N ALA A 789 -35.31 -22.82 9.96
CA ALA A 789 -35.68 -24.20 9.64
C ALA A 789 -36.64 -24.78 10.69
N PRO A 790 -37.87 -24.26 10.83
CA PRO A 790 -38.74 -24.51 11.99
C PRO A 790 -39.11 -25.99 12.23
N LYS A 791 -38.96 -26.85 11.20
CA LYS A 791 -39.14 -28.31 11.32
C LYS A 791 -37.98 -29.00 12.03
N PHE A 792 -36.77 -28.44 11.92
CA PHE A 792 -35.53 -29.04 12.41
C PHE A 792 -34.92 -28.27 13.59
N ILE A 793 -35.11 -26.95 13.63
CA ILE A 793 -34.44 -26.02 14.53
C ILE A 793 -35.50 -25.19 15.24
N LYS A 794 -35.42 -25.11 16.56
CA LYS A 794 -36.33 -24.29 17.36
C LYS A 794 -35.94 -22.81 17.27
N PRO A 795 -36.90 -21.88 17.21
CA PRO A 795 -36.62 -20.46 17.32
C PRO A 795 -35.96 -20.13 18.66
N GLU A 796 -34.83 -19.43 18.60
CA GLU A 796 -34.04 -19.05 19.77
C GLU A 796 -33.14 -17.85 19.44
N ARG A 797 -32.93 -16.94 20.39
CA ARG A 797 -31.98 -15.83 20.25
C ARG A 797 -30.71 -16.15 21.01
N HIS A 798 -29.56 -16.00 20.33
CA HIS A 798 -28.24 -16.21 20.89
C HIS A 798 -27.43 -14.91 20.83
N ASP A 799 -27.20 -14.30 22.00
CA ASP A 799 -26.51 -13.00 22.12
C ASP A 799 -25.00 -13.11 22.38
N GLN A 800 -24.46 -14.32 22.61
CA GLN A 800 -23.02 -14.48 22.77
C GLN A 800 -22.29 -14.11 21.47
N PRO A 801 -21.23 -13.27 21.51
CA PRO A 801 -20.47 -12.90 20.31
C PRO A 801 -19.82 -14.10 19.63
N ILE A 802 -19.95 -14.17 18.30
CA ILE A 802 -19.32 -15.22 17.48
C ILE A 802 -18.60 -14.62 16.26
N SER A 803 -17.61 -15.33 15.73
CA SER A 803 -17.00 -14.96 14.46
C SER A 803 -17.82 -15.50 13.29
N GLN A 804 -17.83 -14.81 12.16
CA GLN A 804 -18.49 -15.26 10.93
C GLN A 804 -18.04 -16.66 10.48
N ILE A 805 -16.80 -17.07 10.79
CA ILE A 805 -16.30 -18.43 10.47
C ILE A 805 -16.98 -19.53 11.29
N ASP A 806 -17.55 -19.20 12.45
CA ASP A 806 -18.26 -20.16 13.32
C ASP A 806 -19.61 -20.58 12.73
N ALA A 807 -20.16 -19.80 11.79
CA ALA A 807 -21.43 -20.10 11.13
C ALA A 807 -21.40 -21.46 10.41
N VAL A 808 -20.27 -21.82 9.81
CA VAL A 808 -20.14 -23.06 9.02
C VAL A 808 -20.19 -24.30 9.93
N PRO A 809 -19.33 -24.47 10.96
CA PRO A 809 -19.41 -25.63 11.83
C PRO A 809 -20.70 -25.67 12.64
N THR A 810 -21.28 -24.52 12.98
CA THR A 810 -22.61 -24.45 13.64
C THR A 810 -23.70 -25.03 12.74
N LEU A 811 -23.72 -24.67 11.45
CA LEU A 811 -24.66 -25.25 10.48
C LEU A 811 -24.45 -26.76 10.31
N LEU A 812 -23.20 -27.20 10.17
CA LEU A 812 -22.90 -28.63 10.00
C LEU A 812 -23.27 -29.45 11.25
N SER A 813 -23.11 -28.86 12.45
CA SER A 813 -23.54 -29.44 13.72
C SER A 813 -25.07 -29.55 13.80
N LEU A 814 -25.81 -28.50 13.44
CA LEU A 814 -27.28 -28.51 13.38
C LEU A 814 -27.83 -29.58 12.42
N LEU A 815 -27.09 -29.93 11.37
CA LEU A 815 -27.45 -31.00 10.43
C LEU A 815 -26.97 -32.39 10.87
N HIS A 816 -26.22 -32.48 11.97
CA HIS A 816 -25.53 -33.69 12.44
C HIS A 816 -24.65 -34.33 11.36
N PHE A 817 -23.94 -33.51 10.57
CA PHE A 817 -23.05 -34.00 9.52
C PHE A 817 -21.75 -34.53 10.11
N LYS A 818 -21.40 -35.77 9.75
CA LYS A 818 -20.05 -36.30 9.93
C LYS A 818 -19.09 -35.76 8.85
N TYR A 819 -17.98 -35.14 9.21
CA TYR A 819 -17.03 -34.64 8.21
C TYR A 819 -15.59 -34.67 8.69
N THR A 820 -14.67 -34.60 7.73
CA THR A 820 -13.26 -34.32 8.00
C THR A 820 -12.87 -33.03 7.29
N GLY A 821 -12.34 -32.06 8.04
CA GLY A 821 -11.95 -30.78 7.47
C GLY A 821 -11.07 -29.96 8.43
N GLU A 822 -10.36 -28.98 7.86
CA GLU A 822 -9.57 -28.00 8.61
C GLU A 822 -10.33 -26.68 8.71
N PHE A 823 -11.45 -26.71 9.44
CA PHE A 823 -12.22 -25.51 9.78
C PHE A 823 -11.74 -24.96 11.13
N TYR A 824 -11.55 -23.65 11.22
CA TYR A 824 -11.10 -22.95 12.43
C TYR A 824 -12.27 -22.36 13.22
N GLY A 825 -13.40 -22.17 12.53
CA GLY A 825 -14.66 -21.95 13.21
C GLY A 825 -14.98 -23.12 14.13
N THR A 826 -15.77 -22.85 15.15
CA THR A 826 -16.29 -23.87 16.09
C THR A 826 -17.80 -23.76 16.15
N ASN A 827 -18.48 -24.81 16.63
CA ASN A 827 -19.92 -24.77 16.82
C ASN A 827 -20.27 -23.76 17.93
N ALA A 828 -20.98 -22.70 17.57
CA ALA A 828 -21.40 -21.64 18.48
C ALA A 828 -22.47 -22.06 19.49
N LEU A 829 -23.05 -23.25 19.33
CA LEU A 829 -24.06 -23.81 20.23
C LEU A 829 -23.46 -24.77 21.27
N ASP A 830 -22.16 -25.05 21.21
CA ASP A 830 -21.49 -25.89 22.20
C ASP A 830 -21.53 -25.21 23.57
N ARG A 831 -21.77 -25.99 24.63
CA ARG A 831 -21.82 -25.47 26.01
C ARG A 831 -20.52 -24.83 26.47
N ASP A 832 -19.41 -25.34 25.94
CA ASP A 832 -18.05 -24.88 26.25
C ASP A 832 -17.51 -23.94 25.16
N TYR A 833 -18.38 -23.37 24.31
CA TYR A 833 -17.98 -22.43 23.27
C TYR A 833 -17.28 -21.20 23.86
N VAL A 834 -16.05 -20.96 23.39
CA VAL A 834 -15.24 -19.79 23.75
C VAL A 834 -15.31 -18.76 22.65
N SER A 835 -15.98 -17.65 22.95
CA SER A 835 -16.11 -16.49 22.07
C SER A 835 -14.75 -15.91 21.71
N ARG A 836 -14.50 -15.78 20.41
CA ARG A 836 -13.30 -15.19 19.81
C ARG A 836 -13.62 -14.62 18.44
N LEU A 837 -13.02 -13.48 18.10
CA LEU A 837 -13.29 -12.79 16.84
C LEU A 837 -12.00 -12.64 16.04
N PHE A 838 -12.10 -12.92 14.75
CA PHE A 838 -11.05 -12.66 13.76
C PHE A 838 -11.49 -11.49 12.91
N LEU A 839 -10.80 -10.36 13.01
CA LEU A 839 -11.14 -9.16 12.27
C LEU A 839 -9.94 -8.77 11.40
N SER A 840 -10.19 -8.30 10.20
CA SER A 840 -9.12 -7.85 9.31
C SER A 840 -9.51 -6.62 8.52
N ASN A 841 -8.49 -5.87 8.17
CA ASN A 841 -8.52 -5.02 6.99
C ASN A 841 -7.38 -5.47 6.05
N TYR A 842 -6.95 -4.60 5.14
CA TYR A 842 -5.92 -4.96 4.17
C TYR A 842 -4.56 -5.32 4.81
N GLN A 843 -4.17 -4.65 5.91
CA GLN A 843 -2.84 -4.78 6.51
C GLN A 843 -2.88 -5.16 7.99
N LYS A 844 -4.00 -5.02 8.66
CA LYS A 844 -4.10 -5.29 10.09
C LYS A 844 -4.92 -6.55 10.28
N LEU A 845 -4.50 -7.35 11.25
CA LEU A 845 -5.15 -8.58 11.66
C LEU A 845 -5.40 -8.47 13.15
N ALA A 846 -6.66 -8.49 13.56
CA ALA A 846 -7.03 -8.45 14.96
C ALA A 846 -7.53 -9.81 15.44
N TYR A 847 -7.11 -10.18 16.64
CA TYR A 847 -7.70 -11.30 17.36
C TYR A 847 -8.28 -10.75 18.67
N VAL A 848 -9.56 -11.04 18.89
CA VAL A 848 -10.33 -10.57 20.05
C VAL A 848 -10.74 -11.79 20.86
N LYS A 849 -10.50 -11.76 22.17
CA LYS A 849 -10.93 -12.80 23.11
C LYS A 849 -11.36 -12.15 24.42
N GLY A 850 -12.63 -12.32 24.79
CA GLY A 850 -13.20 -11.58 25.92
C GLY A 850 -13.16 -10.07 25.68
N ASN A 851 -12.61 -9.31 26.62
CA ASN A 851 -12.42 -7.85 26.50
C ASN A 851 -11.03 -7.45 25.99
N GLU A 852 -10.22 -8.40 25.58
CA GLU A 852 -8.85 -8.20 25.11
C GLU A 852 -8.78 -8.31 23.59
N MET A 853 -8.04 -7.40 22.98
CA MET A 853 -7.80 -7.39 21.55
C MET A 853 -6.33 -7.09 21.25
N VAL A 854 -5.76 -7.87 20.33
CA VAL A 854 -4.44 -7.63 19.77
C VAL A 854 -4.60 -7.29 18.30
N ILE A 855 -3.97 -6.20 17.85
CA ILE A 855 -3.93 -5.81 16.44
C ILE A 855 -2.49 -5.99 15.96
N MET A 856 -2.28 -7.01 15.12
CA MET A 856 -1.02 -7.26 14.44
C MET A 856 -0.93 -6.42 13.16
N ARG A 857 0.24 -5.82 12.93
CA ARG A 857 0.54 -4.86 11.86
C ARG A 857 1.73 -5.33 11.04
N PRO A 858 1.90 -4.83 9.80
CA PRO A 858 3.10 -5.10 9.01
C PRO A 858 4.35 -4.59 9.73
N VAL A 859 5.52 -5.11 9.32
CA VAL A 859 6.80 -4.84 9.98
C VAL A 859 6.83 -5.33 11.44
N ARG A 860 6.02 -6.34 11.77
CA ARG A 860 6.00 -7.07 13.06
C ARG A 860 5.64 -6.20 14.26
N GLY A 861 4.77 -5.21 14.03
CA GLY A 861 4.19 -4.39 15.09
C GLY A 861 2.91 -5.02 15.68
N VAL A 862 2.65 -4.76 16.96
CA VAL A 862 1.42 -5.17 17.65
C VAL A 862 0.93 -4.03 18.54
N HIS A 863 -0.37 -3.76 18.49
CA HIS A 863 -1.07 -2.93 19.47
C HIS A 863 -1.93 -3.79 20.39
N PHE A 864 -1.95 -3.46 21.67
CA PHE A 864 -2.71 -4.16 22.70
C PHE A 864 -3.85 -3.29 23.19
N TYR A 865 -5.05 -3.87 23.26
CA TYR A 865 -6.27 -3.22 23.71
C TYR A 865 -6.93 -4.03 24.82
N ARG A 866 -7.53 -3.33 25.78
CA ARG A 866 -8.42 -3.87 26.80
C ARG A 866 -9.59 -2.91 26.98
N ASP A 867 -10.81 -3.44 27.01
CA ASP A 867 -12.04 -2.65 27.13
C ASP A 867 -12.15 -1.54 26.07
N GLY A 868 -11.70 -1.85 24.84
CA GLY A 868 -11.70 -0.91 23.71
C GLY A 868 -10.64 0.20 23.76
N GLN A 869 -9.80 0.26 24.81
CA GLN A 869 -8.73 1.24 24.92
C GLN A 869 -7.37 0.64 24.62
N GLN A 870 -6.52 1.37 23.87
CA GLN A 870 -5.15 0.95 23.64
C GLN A 870 -4.33 1.14 24.92
N ILE A 871 -3.74 0.06 25.41
CA ILE A 871 -2.96 0.04 26.67
C ILE A 871 -1.48 -0.24 26.44
N GLY A 872 -1.09 -0.60 25.22
CA GLY A 872 0.31 -0.82 24.87
C GLY A 872 0.55 -1.02 23.38
N SER A 873 1.82 -1.04 23.02
CA SER A 873 2.31 -1.39 21.70
C SER A 873 3.70 -2.00 21.81
N ALA A 874 4.04 -2.89 20.89
CA ALA A 874 5.39 -3.42 20.78
C ALA A 874 5.71 -3.85 19.35
N GLU A 875 6.99 -4.02 19.04
CA GLU A 875 7.49 -4.31 17.69
C GLU A 875 8.71 -5.23 17.75
N ALA A 876 8.82 -6.15 16.80
CA ALA A 876 9.94 -7.08 16.67
C ALA A 876 10.86 -6.76 15.49
N ALA A 877 12.16 -7.03 15.65
CA ALA A 877 13.14 -6.82 14.59
C ALA A 877 13.16 -7.96 13.55
N LYS A 878 12.90 -9.20 13.98
CA LYS A 878 12.76 -10.41 13.14
C LYS A 878 11.40 -11.08 13.38
N PRO A 879 10.84 -11.84 12.42
CA PRO A 879 9.52 -12.46 12.55
C PRO A 879 9.37 -13.37 13.77
N GLN A 880 10.41 -14.11 14.15
CA GLN A 880 10.39 -15.03 15.30
C GLN A 880 10.77 -14.38 16.65
N ASP A 881 11.13 -13.08 16.66
CA ASP A 881 11.49 -12.41 17.90
C ASP A 881 10.24 -12.35 18.80
N ARG A 882 10.40 -12.79 20.06
CA ARG A 882 9.31 -12.69 21.03
C ARG A 882 9.08 -11.24 21.41
N VAL A 883 7.82 -10.83 21.33
CA VAL A 883 7.35 -9.54 21.80
C VAL A 883 6.69 -9.73 23.15
N LYS A 884 7.02 -8.87 24.12
CA LYS A 884 6.43 -8.90 25.47
C LYS A 884 5.16 -8.05 25.50
N ALA A 885 4.03 -8.68 25.78
CA ALA A 885 2.77 -8.01 26.04
C ALA A 885 2.77 -7.33 27.44
N PRO A 886 1.83 -6.39 27.71
CA PRO A 886 1.74 -5.71 29.00
C PRO A 886 1.57 -6.67 30.20
N ASP A 887 0.88 -7.80 30.00
CA ASP A 887 0.65 -8.84 31.01
C ASP A 887 0.48 -10.22 30.36
N ALA A 888 0.33 -11.25 31.20
CA ALA A 888 0.26 -12.64 30.76
C ALA A 888 -1.02 -12.97 29.97
N SER A 889 -2.14 -12.28 30.25
CA SER A 889 -3.40 -12.50 29.54
C SER A 889 -3.29 -12.04 28.09
N LEU A 890 -2.80 -10.80 27.87
CA LEU A 890 -2.56 -10.28 26.54
C LEU A 890 -1.45 -11.02 25.79
N GLN A 891 -0.47 -11.57 26.51
CA GLN A 891 0.52 -12.45 25.90
C GLN A 891 -0.14 -13.71 25.34
N GLN A 892 -1.06 -14.34 26.08
CA GLN A 892 -1.80 -15.50 25.60
C GLN A 892 -2.67 -15.14 24.38
N VAL A 893 -3.39 -14.01 24.41
CA VAL A 893 -4.21 -13.55 23.27
C VAL A 893 -3.33 -13.27 22.05
N LEU A 894 -2.16 -12.66 22.23
CA LEU A 894 -1.19 -12.46 21.15
C LEU A 894 -0.69 -13.79 20.58
N ASP A 895 -0.30 -14.72 21.45
CA ASP A 895 0.23 -16.02 21.07
C ASP A 895 -0.80 -16.82 20.26
N GLU A 896 -2.05 -16.88 20.73
CA GLU A 896 -3.18 -17.49 20.02
C GLU A 896 -3.43 -16.80 18.67
N GLY A 897 -3.49 -15.46 18.65
CA GLY A 897 -3.71 -14.68 17.44
C GLY A 897 -2.64 -14.95 16.37
N ILE A 898 -1.36 -14.91 16.74
CA ILE A 898 -0.25 -15.24 15.83
C ILE A 898 -0.43 -16.65 15.28
N SER A 899 -0.71 -17.62 16.15
CA SER A 899 -0.87 -19.01 15.76
C SER A 899 -2.00 -19.20 14.76
N TYR A 900 -3.18 -18.60 14.99
CA TYR A 900 -4.31 -18.67 14.07
C TYR A 900 -3.96 -18.10 12.68
N TYR A 901 -3.42 -16.89 12.62
CA TYR A 901 -3.13 -16.25 11.34
C TYR A 901 -1.95 -16.87 10.60
N GLN A 902 -0.89 -17.27 11.31
CA GLN A 902 0.26 -17.96 10.72
C GLN A 902 -0.16 -19.30 10.11
N HIS A 903 -0.94 -20.11 10.83
CA HIS A 903 -1.40 -21.39 10.31
C HIS A 903 -2.40 -21.19 9.16
N SER A 904 -3.26 -20.17 9.25
CA SER A 904 -4.16 -19.79 8.15
C SER A 904 -3.40 -19.45 6.86
N ALA A 905 -2.27 -18.75 6.97
CA ALA A 905 -1.43 -18.36 5.83
C ALA A 905 -0.87 -19.54 5.03
N ARG A 906 -0.83 -20.75 5.61
CA ARG A 906 -0.39 -22.00 4.97
C ARG A 906 -1.52 -22.74 4.25
N TRP A 907 -2.57 -22.04 3.86
CA TRP A 907 -3.75 -22.63 3.21
C TRP A 907 -3.46 -23.51 1.99
N ARG A 908 -2.41 -23.20 1.22
CA ARG A 908 -2.00 -24.01 0.05
C ARG A 908 -1.52 -25.41 0.42
N GLU A 909 -1.00 -25.59 1.64
CA GLU A 909 -0.51 -26.86 2.13
C GLU A 909 -1.65 -27.74 2.65
N PHE A 910 -2.67 -27.12 3.25
CA PHE A 910 -3.67 -27.85 4.04
C PHE A 910 -5.06 -27.93 3.41
N LEU A 911 -5.40 -27.05 2.46
CA LEU A 911 -6.72 -27.10 1.79
C LEU A 911 -6.72 -27.85 0.47
N LYS A 912 -5.57 -28.09 -0.15
CA LYS A 912 -5.55 -28.73 -1.48
C LYS A 912 -6.06 -30.16 -1.41
N GLU A 913 -7.02 -30.49 -2.28
CA GLU A 913 -7.53 -31.85 -2.52
C GLU A 913 -6.57 -32.70 -3.35
#